data_AF-A0A150XAZ9-F1
#
_entry.id   AF-A0A150XAZ9-F1
#
_cell.length_a   1.000
_cell.length_b   1.000
_cell.length_c   1.000
_cell.angle_alpha   90.00
_cell.angle_beta   90.00
_cell.angle_gamma   90.00
#
_symmetry.space_group_name_H-M   'P 1'
#
loop_
_entity.id
_entity.type
_entity.pdbx_description
1 polymer ?
#
loop_
_entity_poly.entity_id
_entity_poly.type
_entity_poly.pdbx_seq_one_letter_code
_entity_poly.pdbx_strand_id
1 'polypeptide(L)'
;MKNFVQRVKEQNRIPKSGEIKTAKDSFLRGAFWGLLLLSLFIMAFAGFYFRTGLPIALQVSAYVLLGILAFYLFRWVASVLKAITDHFPIRYLSIILAVIGIVLLAQELRLSWPNDVLNYTLAAFIIGAIFIGGAIYSLIKKQGSIAFCTFSVVLGLVCFYLPLRQVIPSGEDSYPVDFQPVIKNSLTDLGISNHSENGDYSFKYFTYGSGNNDRRPEFGDSVDYQTETVDASLLLPDWSGKKKKWRERFWGFGIEEAPINGRFWMPEKEGKSPIVLIVHGNHSMEHFSDPGYAYLGELLASRGFITVSVDENYINGTWSGDFRGKEMPIRAWLLLKHLEQWKNWTEDTSSDFFERADLENVILIGHSRGGEAVSIAAQFNELAYFPDNANVKFDFNFGIKGLVTIAPTDQRYFRRMELKNINYLSLQGSYDSDEVSFFGLRQYQRINYTDSLEYFKAGVLIHRANHGQFNSIWGRRDFGEPYGWFLNTGALISGEEQRKAAKVYISAFAERVFNQREDLEPLFVNSATAADWLPNTVFLNNYSTSKDSILVNYEEDIDLTSTSIGKAAGNNLMVWREQPLMMRGGETQGTNAVILGWDNDSISATAAYQLSLNDSLDMANYSELLLTLGRASDKDLEVADTTDIDFQIQLITDSDTFATSLLQHKRLAPKLKVRYMKLEGMNNSFGGNWEIATESVSIPLSDFGADSTTVKSIRFIFNQTEKGLIALDNIGFRH
;
A
#
# COMPACT_ATOMS: atom_id res chain seq x y z
N MET A 1 -55.76 -14.29 -21.69
CA MET A 1 -54.87 -13.15 -21.97
C MET A 1 -55.45 -11.77 -21.63
N LYS A 2 -56.62 -11.35 -22.15
CA LYS A 2 -57.20 -10.02 -21.85
C LYS A 2 -57.37 -9.72 -20.35
N ASN A 3 -57.89 -10.66 -19.56
CA ASN A 3 -58.04 -10.53 -18.10
C ASN A 3 -56.70 -10.46 -17.34
N PHE A 4 -55.62 -11.00 -17.91
CA PHE A 4 -54.29 -10.90 -17.30
C PHE A 4 -53.67 -9.53 -17.56
N VAL A 5 -53.72 -9.07 -18.82
CA VAL A 5 -53.22 -7.73 -19.20
C VAL A 5 -53.95 -6.62 -18.46
N GLN A 6 -55.27 -6.73 -18.28
CA GLN A 6 -56.05 -5.76 -17.51
C GLN A 6 -55.67 -5.77 -16.03
N ARG A 7 -55.52 -6.96 -15.41
CA ARG A 7 -55.02 -7.08 -14.03
C ARG A 7 -53.66 -6.42 -13.86
N VAL A 8 -52.69 -6.67 -14.73
CA VAL A 8 -51.37 -6.02 -14.68
C VAL A 8 -51.47 -4.50 -14.83
N LYS A 9 -52.28 -4.00 -15.77
CA LYS A 9 -52.51 -2.55 -15.95
C LYS A 9 -53.12 -1.90 -14.72
N GLU A 10 -54.07 -2.54 -14.06
CA GLU A 10 -54.69 -2.02 -12.84
C GLU A 10 -53.73 -2.02 -11.65
N GLN A 11 -52.88 -3.04 -11.52
CA GLN A 11 -51.84 -3.09 -10.48
C GLN A 11 -50.73 -2.05 -10.71
N ASN A 12 -50.41 -1.76 -11.97
CA ASN A 12 -49.34 -0.83 -12.35
C ASN A 12 -49.82 0.64 -12.44
N ARG A 13 -51.11 0.93 -12.26
CA ARG A 13 -51.64 2.30 -12.34
C ARG A 13 -51.32 3.11 -11.07
N ILE A 14 -50.74 4.30 -11.24
CA ILE A 14 -50.60 5.30 -10.17
C ILE A 14 -51.97 6.00 -9.99
N PRO A 15 -52.45 6.23 -8.74
CA PRO A 15 -53.68 6.98 -8.52
C PRO A 15 -53.64 8.35 -9.19
N LYS A 16 -54.65 8.66 -10.02
CA LYS A 16 -54.74 9.97 -10.69
C LYS A 16 -55.08 11.06 -9.68
N SER A 17 -54.78 12.32 -10.00
CA SER A 17 -55.03 13.44 -9.08
C SER A 17 -56.49 13.60 -8.64
N GLY A 18 -57.45 13.23 -9.49
CA GLY A 18 -58.88 13.24 -9.15
C GLY A 18 -59.36 12.03 -8.34
N GLU A 19 -58.51 11.04 -8.09
CA GLU A 19 -58.83 9.82 -7.31
C GLU A 19 -58.35 9.93 -5.85
N ILE A 20 -57.64 11.00 -5.50
CA ILE A 20 -57.15 11.27 -4.14
C ILE A 20 -58.28 11.85 -3.32
N LYS A 21 -58.89 11.04 -2.47
CA LYS A 21 -60.01 11.47 -1.61
C LYS A 21 -59.64 11.50 -0.13
N THR A 22 -58.55 10.85 0.26
CA THR A 22 -58.15 10.71 1.66
C THR A 22 -56.70 11.14 1.90
N ALA A 23 -56.38 11.51 3.14
CA ALA A 23 -54.99 11.78 3.56
C ALA A 23 -54.07 10.58 3.29
N LYS A 24 -54.60 9.35 3.40
CA LYS A 24 -53.88 8.11 3.06
C LYS A 24 -53.51 8.05 1.58
N ASP A 25 -54.40 8.44 0.68
CA ASP A 25 -54.13 8.43 -0.76
C ASP A 25 -53.07 9.47 -1.14
N SER A 26 -53.11 10.65 -0.51
CA SER A 26 -52.08 11.67 -0.67
C SER A 26 -50.72 11.18 -0.19
N PHE A 27 -50.67 10.58 1.00
CA PHE A 27 -49.43 10.06 1.56
C PHE A 27 -48.83 8.96 0.68
N LEU A 28 -49.65 8.01 0.22
CA LEU A 28 -49.19 6.92 -0.65
C LEU A 28 -48.71 7.40 -2.02
N ARG A 29 -49.31 8.47 -2.57
CA ARG A 29 -48.82 9.10 -3.79
C ARG A 29 -47.51 9.86 -3.56
N GLY A 30 -47.37 10.50 -2.41
CA GLY A 30 -46.10 11.11 -2.01
C GLY A 30 -44.99 10.07 -1.84
N ALA A 31 -45.28 8.94 -1.22
CA ALA A 31 -44.35 7.82 -1.06
C ALA A 31 -43.86 7.28 -2.41
N PHE A 32 -44.73 7.23 -3.43
CA PHE A 32 -44.30 6.90 -4.81
C PHE A 32 -43.24 7.89 -5.32
N TRP A 33 -43.48 9.19 -5.18
CA TRP A 33 -42.52 10.20 -5.62
C TRP A 33 -41.22 10.14 -4.82
N GLY A 34 -41.30 9.90 -3.50
CA GLY A 34 -40.12 9.69 -2.67
C GLY A 34 -39.26 8.51 -3.14
N LEU A 35 -39.87 7.36 -3.41
CA LEU A 35 -39.15 6.17 -3.88
C LEU A 35 -38.60 6.32 -5.31
N LEU A 36 -39.31 7.03 -6.18
CA LEU A 36 -38.79 7.37 -7.50
C LEU A 36 -37.57 8.30 -7.37
N LEU A 37 -37.67 9.37 -6.58
CA LEU A 37 -36.54 10.28 -6.35
C LEU A 37 -35.34 9.56 -5.72
N LEU A 38 -35.56 8.64 -4.79
CA LEU A 38 -34.51 7.79 -4.24
C LEU A 38 -33.83 6.95 -5.33
N SER A 39 -34.61 6.31 -6.20
CA SER A 39 -34.08 5.51 -7.32
C SER A 39 -33.22 6.35 -8.27
N LEU A 40 -33.71 7.55 -8.62
CA LEU A 40 -32.97 8.47 -9.49
C LEU A 40 -31.72 9.01 -8.81
N PHE A 41 -31.76 9.27 -7.51
CA PHE A 41 -30.59 9.66 -6.72
C PHE A 41 -29.54 8.55 -6.72
N ILE A 42 -29.92 7.29 -6.47
CA ILE A 42 -29.00 6.14 -6.48
C ILE A 42 -28.30 6.01 -7.84
N MET A 43 -29.05 6.15 -8.94
CA MET A 43 -28.48 6.09 -10.29
C MET A 43 -27.59 7.30 -10.59
N ALA A 44 -28.01 8.52 -10.23
CA ALA A 44 -27.18 9.70 -10.36
C ALA A 44 -25.87 9.58 -9.56
N PHE A 45 -25.97 9.05 -8.34
CA PHE A 45 -24.86 8.79 -7.44
C PHE A 45 -23.89 7.76 -8.02
N ALA A 46 -24.39 6.63 -8.53
CA ALA A 46 -23.57 5.65 -9.23
C ALA A 46 -22.89 6.25 -10.47
N GLY A 47 -23.62 7.04 -11.26
CA GLY A 47 -23.08 7.72 -12.44
C GLY A 47 -22.02 8.79 -12.11
N PHE A 48 -22.12 9.44 -10.95
CA PHE A 48 -21.16 10.45 -10.50
C PHE A 48 -19.81 9.84 -10.13
N TYR A 49 -19.81 8.71 -9.40
CA TYR A 49 -18.57 8.09 -8.93
C TYR A 49 -17.96 7.11 -9.93
N PHE A 50 -18.70 6.65 -10.93
CA PHE A 50 -18.14 5.76 -11.93
C PHE A 50 -17.23 6.52 -12.90
N ARG A 51 -15.92 6.29 -12.87
CA ARG A 51 -14.97 7.02 -13.72
C ARG A 51 -14.78 6.29 -15.06
N THR A 52 -15.42 6.79 -16.11
CA THR A 52 -15.30 6.22 -17.48
C THR A 52 -14.42 7.02 -18.43
N GLY A 53 -13.98 8.21 -18.01
CA GLY A 53 -13.35 9.22 -18.86
C GLY A 53 -14.33 10.13 -19.62
N LEU A 54 -15.65 9.88 -19.48
CA LEU A 54 -16.69 10.79 -19.98
C LEU A 54 -16.89 11.98 -19.03
N PRO A 55 -17.37 13.14 -19.53
CA PRO A 55 -17.79 14.24 -18.66
C PRO A 55 -18.85 13.78 -17.65
N ILE A 56 -18.66 14.12 -16.37
CA ILE A 56 -19.54 13.70 -15.26
C ILE A 56 -21.01 14.03 -15.56
N ALA A 57 -21.28 15.21 -16.12
CA ALA A 57 -22.65 15.63 -16.45
C ALA A 57 -23.33 14.70 -17.48
N LEU A 58 -22.59 14.27 -18.50
CA LEU A 58 -23.10 13.34 -19.52
C LEU A 58 -23.37 11.98 -18.90
N GLN A 59 -22.47 11.51 -18.06
CA GLN A 59 -22.56 10.21 -17.42
C GLN A 59 -23.73 10.12 -16.42
N VAL A 60 -23.84 11.11 -15.53
CA VAL A 60 -24.98 11.22 -14.60
C VAL A 60 -26.30 11.27 -15.36
N SER A 61 -26.37 12.05 -16.44
CA SER A 61 -27.58 12.15 -17.28
C SER A 61 -27.96 10.79 -17.89
N ALA A 62 -26.99 10.07 -18.45
CA ALA A 62 -27.23 8.74 -19.02
C ALA A 62 -27.72 7.74 -17.96
N TYR A 63 -27.13 7.77 -16.76
CA TYR A 63 -27.52 6.91 -15.65
C TYR A 63 -28.93 7.22 -15.14
N VAL A 64 -29.28 8.50 -15.02
CA VAL A 64 -30.63 8.92 -14.62
C VAL A 64 -31.66 8.48 -15.65
N LEU A 65 -31.39 8.66 -16.95
CA LEU A 65 -32.29 8.19 -18.02
C LEU A 65 -32.49 6.67 -17.99
N LEU A 66 -31.40 5.92 -17.82
CA LEU A 66 -31.47 4.46 -17.64
C LEU A 66 -32.27 4.09 -16.39
N GLY A 67 -32.07 4.82 -15.29
CA GLY A 67 -32.81 4.66 -14.05
C GLY A 67 -34.31 4.87 -14.20
N ILE A 68 -34.74 5.88 -14.96
CA ILE A 68 -36.16 6.10 -15.29
C ILE A 68 -36.73 4.87 -15.99
N LEU A 69 -36.08 4.41 -17.06
CA LEU A 69 -36.53 3.25 -17.84
C LEU A 69 -36.58 1.97 -16.99
N ALA A 70 -35.51 1.70 -16.25
CA ALA A 70 -35.37 0.54 -15.39
C ALA A 70 -36.41 0.53 -14.26
N PHE A 71 -36.68 1.66 -13.63
CA PHE A 71 -37.67 1.76 -12.55
C PHE A 71 -39.07 1.34 -13.02
N TYR A 72 -39.50 1.84 -14.19
CA TYR A 72 -40.80 1.45 -14.76
C TYR A 72 -40.81 0.00 -15.22
N LEU A 73 -39.70 -0.53 -15.74
CA LEU A 73 -39.54 -1.93 -16.11
C LEU A 73 -39.67 -2.86 -14.90
N PHE A 74 -38.87 -2.64 -13.84
CA PHE A 74 -38.90 -3.48 -12.64
C PHE A 74 -40.26 -3.42 -11.93
N ARG A 75 -40.90 -2.23 -11.91
CA ARG A 75 -42.26 -2.09 -11.42
C ARG A 75 -43.26 -2.90 -12.24
N TRP A 76 -43.13 -2.91 -13.56
CA TRP A 76 -43.98 -3.72 -14.44
C TRP A 76 -43.77 -5.22 -14.19
N VAL A 77 -42.52 -5.69 -14.09
CA VAL A 77 -42.18 -7.08 -13.75
C VAL A 77 -42.79 -7.50 -12.41
N ALA A 78 -42.67 -6.66 -11.38
CA ALA A 78 -43.27 -6.93 -10.08
C ALA A 78 -44.81 -6.98 -10.14
N SER A 79 -45.43 -6.16 -10.98
CA SER A 79 -46.89 -6.18 -11.21
C SER A 79 -47.34 -7.46 -11.93
N VAL A 80 -46.50 -8.00 -12.83
CA VAL A 80 -46.70 -9.30 -13.51
C VAL A 80 -46.63 -10.44 -12.50
N LEU A 81 -45.60 -10.49 -11.64
CA LEU A 81 -45.46 -11.53 -10.60
C LEU A 81 -46.69 -11.60 -9.68
N LYS A 82 -47.23 -10.44 -9.30
CA LYS A 82 -48.48 -10.38 -8.53
C LYS A 82 -49.68 -10.92 -9.29
N ALA A 83 -49.82 -10.57 -10.57
CA ALA A 83 -50.94 -11.05 -11.38
C ALA A 83 -50.94 -12.59 -11.59
N ILE A 84 -49.80 -13.24 -11.30
CA ILE A 84 -49.61 -14.70 -11.35
C ILE A 84 -49.81 -15.33 -9.96
N THR A 85 -49.53 -14.62 -8.87
CA THR A 85 -49.58 -15.13 -7.49
C THR A 85 -50.56 -14.32 -6.63
N ASP A 86 -51.78 -14.85 -6.40
CA ASP A 86 -52.80 -14.20 -5.56
C ASP A 86 -52.40 -14.16 -4.06
N HIS A 87 -51.29 -14.80 -3.69
CA HIS A 87 -50.74 -14.84 -2.33
C HIS A 87 -50.05 -13.54 -1.89
N PHE A 88 -49.68 -12.66 -2.82
CA PHE A 88 -48.97 -11.42 -2.50
C PHE A 88 -49.93 -10.21 -2.59
N PRO A 89 -50.27 -9.56 -1.45
CA PRO A 89 -50.93 -8.27 -1.50
C PRO A 89 -49.96 -7.24 -2.12
N ILE A 90 -50.36 -5.96 -2.18
CA ILE A 90 -49.46 -4.81 -2.30
C ILE A 90 -49.22 -4.28 -3.74
N ARG A 91 -50.08 -3.33 -4.17
CA ARG A 91 -49.82 -2.39 -5.29
C ARG A 91 -48.57 -1.50 -5.06
N TYR A 92 -48.12 -1.41 -3.81
CA TYR A 92 -46.96 -0.62 -3.35
C TYR A 92 -45.66 -1.44 -3.24
N LEU A 93 -45.71 -2.79 -3.24
CA LEU A 93 -44.53 -3.66 -3.18
C LEU A 93 -43.81 -3.65 -4.51
N SER A 94 -44.53 -3.51 -5.62
CA SER A 94 -43.92 -3.33 -6.94
C SER A 94 -43.03 -2.09 -7.03
N ILE A 95 -43.27 -1.07 -6.19
CA ILE A 95 -42.43 0.13 -6.09
C ILE A 95 -41.16 -0.20 -5.30
N ILE A 96 -41.28 -0.89 -4.17
CA ILE A 96 -40.14 -1.32 -3.35
C ILE A 96 -39.24 -2.26 -4.15
N LEU A 97 -39.82 -3.24 -4.86
CA LEU A 97 -39.11 -4.15 -5.75
C LEU A 97 -38.44 -3.40 -6.92
N ALA A 98 -39.02 -2.30 -7.40
CA ALA A 98 -38.38 -1.46 -8.39
C ALA A 98 -37.14 -0.73 -7.83
N VAL A 99 -37.19 -0.23 -6.60
CA VAL A 99 -36.01 0.36 -5.93
C VAL A 99 -34.92 -0.71 -5.73
N ILE A 100 -35.29 -1.91 -5.29
CA ILE A 100 -34.34 -3.03 -5.15
C ILE A 100 -33.70 -3.36 -6.51
N GLY A 101 -34.50 -3.48 -7.57
CA GLY A 101 -33.99 -3.68 -8.93
C GLY A 101 -33.06 -2.57 -9.40
N ILE A 102 -33.33 -1.31 -9.04
CA ILE A 102 -32.45 -0.17 -9.32
C ILE A 102 -31.12 -0.29 -8.59
N VAL A 103 -31.11 -0.71 -7.33
CA VAL A 103 -29.85 -0.92 -6.58
C VAL A 103 -29.03 -2.03 -7.21
N LEU A 104 -29.65 -3.16 -7.57
CA LEU A 104 -28.97 -4.26 -8.26
C LEU A 104 -28.38 -3.78 -9.59
N LEU A 105 -29.14 -3.01 -10.38
CA LEU A 105 -28.64 -2.39 -11.59
C LEU A 105 -27.48 -1.43 -11.31
N ALA A 106 -27.57 -0.61 -10.26
CA ALA A 106 -26.50 0.31 -9.88
C ALA A 106 -25.22 -0.44 -9.46
N GLN A 107 -25.33 -1.59 -8.77
CA GLN A 107 -24.19 -2.45 -8.43
C GLN A 107 -23.51 -3.03 -9.68
N GLU A 108 -24.31 -3.53 -10.64
CA GLU A 108 -23.79 -3.97 -11.96
C GLU A 108 -23.12 -2.82 -12.72
N LEU A 109 -23.58 -1.60 -12.47
CA LEU A 109 -23.02 -0.34 -12.98
C LEU A 109 -21.99 0.27 -12.01
N ARG A 110 -21.29 -0.56 -11.22
CA ARG A 110 -20.14 -0.21 -10.38
C ARG A 110 -20.42 0.72 -9.20
N LEU A 111 -21.64 0.70 -8.64
CA LEU A 111 -21.89 1.26 -7.31
C LEU A 111 -21.21 0.40 -6.24
N SER A 112 -20.08 0.87 -5.71
CA SER A 112 -19.28 0.14 -4.71
C SER A 112 -19.74 0.37 -3.25
N TRP A 113 -21.04 0.36 -2.97
CA TRP A 113 -21.50 0.39 -1.58
C TRP A 113 -21.30 -0.98 -0.92
N PRO A 114 -20.75 -1.09 0.32
CA PRO A 114 -20.41 -2.39 0.90
C PRO A 114 -21.63 -3.27 1.17
N ASN A 115 -21.52 -4.55 0.82
CA ASN A 115 -22.59 -5.53 0.99
C ASN A 115 -22.97 -5.73 2.47
N ASP A 116 -22.00 -5.60 3.39
CA ASP A 116 -22.20 -5.75 4.85
C ASP A 116 -23.25 -4.80 5.41
N VAL A 117 -23.38 -3.60 4.83
CA VAL A 117 -24.34 -2.57 5.27
C VAL A 117 -25.43 -2.26 4.25
N LEU A 118 -25.33 -2.79 3.03
CA LEU A 118 -26.21 -2.44 1.92
C LEU A 118 -27.68 -2.69 2.26
N ASN A 119 -28.02 -3.87 2.77
CA ASN A 119 -29.41 -4.26 3.04
C ASN A 119 -30.07 -3.34 4.08
N TYR A 120 -29.37 -3.06 5.19
CA TYR A 120 -29.85 -2.14 6.21
C TYR A 120 -29.95 -0.70 5.70
N THR A 121 -28.93 -0.24 4.96
CA THR A 121 -28.90 1.10 4.35
C THR A 121 -30.09 1.28 3.41
N LEU A 122 -30.33 0.30 2.54
CA LEU A 122 -31.43 0.32 1.58
C LEU A 122 -32.79 0.30 2.27
N ALA A 123 -32.99 -0.56 3.26
CA ALA A 123 -34.23 -0.61 4.03
C ALA A 123 -34.52 0.74 4.70
N ALA A 124 -33.51 1.34 5.34
CA ALA A 124 -33.63 2.64 5.98
C ALA A 124 -33.95 3.75 4.96
N PHE A 125 -33.25 3.80 3.82
CA PHE A 125 -33.52 4.80 2.78
C PHE A 125 -34.90 4.64 2.14
N ILE A 126 -35.37 3.41 1.91
CA ILE A 126 -36.74 3.13 1.42
C ILE A 126 -37.78 3.66 2.42
N ILE A 127 -37.62 3.33 3.70
CA ILE A 127 -38.52 3.81 4.76
C ILE A 127 -38.50 5.35 4.82
N GLY A 128 -37.31 5.95 4.80
CA GLY A 128 -37.15 7.40 4.83
C GLY A 128 -37.79 8.10 3.64
N ALA A 129 -37.60 7.57 2.43
CA ALA A 129 -38.21 8.09 1.20
C ALA A 129 -39.73 8.00 1.22
N ILE A 130 -40.31 6.92 1.77
CA ILE A 130 -41.76 6.77 1.95
C ILE A 130 -42.30 7.86 2.87
N PHE A 131 -41.67 8.06 4.03
CA PHE A 131 -42.15 9.02 5.02
C PHE A 131 -41.98 10.48 4.59
N ILE A 132 -40.82 10.85 4.04
CA ILE A 132 -40.57 12.22 3.55
C ILE A 132 -41.47 12.53 2.36
N GLY A 133 -41.48 11.66 1.34
CA GLY A 133 -42.29 11.88 0.14
C GLY A 133 -43.78 11.96 0.48
N GLY A 134 -44.26 11.03 1.33
CA GLY A 134 -45.64 11.00 1.79
C GLY A 134 -46.04 12.27 2.54
N ALA A 135 -45.20 12.73 3.47
CA ALA A 135 -45.47 13.92 4.27
C ALA A 135 -45.44 15.21 3.45
N ILE A 136 -44.41 15.42 2.62
CA ILE A 136 -44.28 16.63 1.78
C ILE A 136 -45.48 16.74 0.83
N TYR A 137 -45.85 15.65 0.17
CA TYR A 137 -46.99 15.68 -0.75
C TYR A 137 -48.32 15.95 -0.03
N SER A 138 -48.51 15.36 1.16
CA SER A 138 -49.68 15.58 2.01
C SER A 138 -49.79 17.04 2.46
N LEU A 139 -48.67 17.67 2.84
CA LEU A 139 -48.59 19.10 3.17
C LEU A 139 -48.91 19.99 1.97
N ILE A 140 -48.34 19.72 0.80
CA ILE A 140 -48.61 20.48 -0.45
C ILE A 140 -50.10 20.41 -0.81
N LYS A 141 -50.74 19.25 -0.62
CA LYS A 141 -52.17 19.07 -0.87
C LYS A 141 -53.05 19.52 0.28
N LYS A 142 -52.48 20.00 1.39
CA LYS A 142 -53.20 20.38 2.61
C LYS A 142 -54.12 19.27 3.13
N GLN A 143 -53.66 18.02 3.02
CA GLN A 143 -54.40 16.83 3.45
C GLN A 143 -53.64 16.13 4.58
N GLY A 144 -54.30 15.85 5.70
CA GLY A 144 -53.69 15.18 6.86
C GLY A 144 -53.25 16.13 7.98
N SER A 145 -52.77 15.56 9.09
CA SER A 145 -52.31 16.32 10.27
C SER A 145 -50.91 16.89 10.04
N ILE A 146 -50.72 18.18 10.30
CA ILE A 146 -49.41 18.85 10.25
C ILE A 146 -48.43 18.18 11.23
N ALA A 147 -48.90 17.81 12.43
CA ALA A 147 -48.08 17.14 13.43
C ALA A 147 -47.58 15.77 12.91
N PHE A 148 -48.47 14.98 12.29
CA PHE A 148 -48.10 13.68 11.70
C PHE A 148 -47.13 13.84 10.53
N CYS A 149 -47.34 14.82 9.66
CA CYS A 149 -46.43 15.09 8.54
C CYS A 149 -45.05 15.55 9.03
N THR A 150 -45.02 16.42 10.03
CA THR A 150 -43.76 16.88 10.65
C THR A 150 -43.00 15.72 11.28
N PHE A 151 -43.70 14.89 12.07
CA PHE A 151 -43.12 13.67 12.64
C PHE A 151 -42.60 12.72 11.56
N SER A 152 -43.35 12.53 10.47
CA SER A 152 -42.95 11.67 9.36
C SER A 152 -41.69 12.20 8.66
N VAL A 153 -41.58 13.51 8.44
CA VAL A 153 -40.35 14.13 7.88
C VAL A 153 -39.17 13.88 8.81
N VAL A 154 -39.32 14.13 10.11
CA VAL A 154 -38.25 13.90 11.10
C VAL A 154 -37.83 12.44 11.11
N LEU A 155 -38.78 11.51 11.20
CA LEU A 155 -38.52 10.07 11.16
C LEU A 155 -37.78 9.68 9.87
N GLY A 156 -38.22 10.20 8.73
CA GLY A 156 -37.57 9.89 7.46
C GLY A 156 -36.15 10.45 7.37
N LEU A 157 -35.90 11.66 7.89
CA LEU A 157 -34.55 12.22 7.99
C LEU A 157 -33.65 11.38 8.92
N VAL A 158 -34.19 10.89 10.03
CA VAL A 158 -33.48 9.94 10.91
C VAL A 158 -33.13 8.65 10.15
N CYS A 159 -34.05 8.10 9.36
CA CYS A 159 -33.77 6.92 8.54
C CYS A 159 -32.66 7.14 7.50
N PHE A 160 -32.53 8.34 6.93
CA PHE A 160 -31.38 8.68 6.05
C PHE A 160 -30.09 8.89 6.85
N TYR A 161 -30.17 9.51 8.03
CA TYR A 161 -29.02 9.80 8.86
C TYR A 161 -28.38 8.53 9.45
N LEU A 162 -29.18 7.56 9.90
CA LEU A 162 -28.67 6.40 10.64
C LEU A 162 -27.62 5.55 9.89
N PRO A 163 -27.77 5.25 8.58
CA PRO A 163 -26.70 4.62 7.80
C PRO A 163 -25.55 5.59 7.51
N LEU A 164 -25.85 6.85 7.18
CA LEU A 164 -24.84 7.84 6.79
C LEU A 164 -23.91 8.24 7.95
N ARG A 165 -24.39 8.22 9.20
CA ARG A 165 -23.57 8.57 10.36
C ARG A 165 -22.30 7.71 10.50
N GLN A 166 -22.29 6.52 9.91
CA GLN A 166 -21.14 5.61 9.95
C GLN A 166 -20.01 6.08 9.02
N VAL A 167 -20.32 6.82 7.96
CA VAL A 167 -19.34 7.29 6.97
C VAL A 167 -18.88 8.74 7.19
N ILE A 168 -19.66 9.53 7.95
CA ILE A 168 -19.35 10.94 8.27
C ILE A 168 -18.01 11.12 9.02
N PRO A 169 -17.76 10.45 10.16
CA PRO A 169 -16.51 10.66 10.90
C PRO A 169 -15.34 9.99 10.19
N SER A 170 -14.10 10.50 10.35
CA SER A 170 -12.90 9.87 9.78
C SER A 170 -12.59 8.48 10.37
N GLY A 171 -13.15 8.17 11.54
CA GLY A 171 -12.84 7.01 12.36
C GLY A 171 -12.03 7.41 13.60
N GLU A 172 -11.30 6.48 14.18
CA GLU A 172 -10.52 6.67 15.41
C GLU A 172 -9.22 5.85 15.39
N ASP A 173 -8.26 6.20 16.22
CA ASP A 173 -7.15 5.32 16.53
C ASP A 173 -7.59 4.30 17.58
N SER A 174 -7.89 3.07 17.14
CA SER A 174 -8.34 2.00 18.02
C SER A 174 -7.20 1.39 18.85
N TYR A 175 -5.95 1.63 18.48
CA TYR A 175 -4.78 1.04 19.12
C TYR A 175 -3.66 2.07 19.25
N PRO A 176 -3.87 3.15 20.03
CA PRO A 176 -2.84 4.16 20.21
C PRO A 176 -1.59 3.53 20.83
N VAL A 177 -0.43 3.82 20.24
CA VAL A 177 0.86 3.32 20.70
C VAL A 177 1.63 4.47 21.34
N ASP A 178 2.01 4.30 22.60
CA ASP A 178 3.02 5.12 23.27
C ASP A 178 4.32 4.32 23.33
N PHE A 179 5.30 4.75 22.55
CA PHE A 179 6.58 4.09 22.43
C PHE A 179 7.69 5.12 22.32
N GLN A 180 8.63 5.06 23.27
CA GLN A 180 9.83 5.88 23.28
C GLN A 180 11.02 4.95 23.04
N PRO A 181 11.71 5.06 21.88
CA PRO A 181 12.87 4.24 21.58
C PRO A 181 14.08 4.66 22.42
N VAL A 182 15.10 3.80 22.47
CA VAL A 182 16.40 4.15 23.05
C VAL A 182 17.16 5.02 22.05
N ILE A 183 17.61 6.19 22.51
CA ILE A 183 18.40 7.14 21.71
C ILE A 183 19.73 7.35 22.45
N LYS A 184 20.84 6.88 21.87
CA LYS A 184 22.19 7.16 22.38
C LYS A 184 22.67 8.53 21.87
N ASN A 185 22.77 8.69 20.54
CA ASN A 185 23.12 9.95 19.86
C ASN A 185 22.18 10.15 18.67
N SER A 186 21.69 11.37 18.44
CA SER A 186 20.95 11.71 17.21
C SER A 186 21.91 12.14 16.09
N LEU A 187 21.48 12.02 14.83
CA LEU A 187 22.23 12.50 13.67
C LEU A 187 22.45 14.02 13.73
N THR A 188 21.47 14.76 14.26
CA THR A 188 21.59 16.21 14.47
C THR A 188 22.65 16.55 15.53
N ASP A 189 22.77 15.77 16.61
CA ASP A 189 23.85 15.94 17.61
C ASP A 189 25.24 15.70 17.00
N LEU A 190 25.31 14.85 15.97
CA LEU A 190 26.53 14.59 15.19
C LEU A 190 26.78 15.66 14.11
N GLY A 191 25.96 16.71 14.04
CA GLY A 191 26.10 17.80 13.08
C GLY A 191 25.63 17.46 11.66
N ILE A 192 24.89 16.37 11.49
CA ILE A 192 24.36 15.95 10.19
C ILE A 192 23.02 16.65 9.95
N SER A 193 22.84 17.22 8.76
CA SER A 193 21.64 17.98 8.39
C SER A 193 20.45 17.07 8.04
N ASN A 194 19.23 17.57 8.26
CA ASN A 194 17.99 16.87 7.95
C ASN A 194 17.80 16.65 6.45
N HIS A 195 17.73 15.38 6.05
CA HIS A 195 17.63 14.98 4.64
C HIS A 195 16.23 15.18 4.01
N SER A 196 15.24 15.71 4.74
CA SER A 196 13.96 16.15 4.16
C SER A 196 13.95 17.58 3.60
N GLU A 197 14.93 18.40 3.98
CA GLU A 197 15.11 19.79 3.52
C GLU A 197 15.67 19.81 2.10
N ASN A 198 15.56 20.90 1.34
CA ASN A 198 16.14 20.97 -0.02
C ASN A 198 17.68 21.03 0.03
N GLY A 199 18.33 20.64 -1.06
CA GLY A 199 19.78 20.77 -1.22
C GLY A 199 20.19 22.12 -1.79
N ASP A 200 21.48 22.25 -2.14
CA ASP A 200 22.09 23.53 -2.51
C ASP A 200 21.90 23.91 -3.99
N TYR A 201 21.45 22.99 -4.85
CA TYR A 201 21.28 23.25 -6.28
C TYR A 201 19.89 23.81 -6.60
N SER A 202 19.84 24.81 -7.47
CA SER A 202 18.63 25.12 -8.23
C SER A 202 18.38 24.03 -9.28
N PHE A 203 17.14 23.94 -9.79
CA PHE A 203 16.76 22.97 -10.81
C PHE A 203 15.74 23.57 -11.79
N LYS A 204 15.65 22.96 -12.96
CA LYS A 204 14.61 23.23 -13.97
C LYS A 204 13.68 22.05 -14.11
N TYR A 205 12.41 22.34 -14.38
CA TYR A 205 11.36 21.35 -14.63
C TYR A 205 11.04 21.30 -16.13
N PHE A 206 10.89 20.09 -16.65
CA PHE A 206 10.54 19.83 -18.05
C PHE A 206 9.66 18.59 -18.20
N THR A 207 9.06 18.43 -19.37
CA THR A 207 8.40 17.19 -19.80
C THR A 207 8.94 16.67 -21.12
N TYR A 208 8.85 15.36 -21.30
CA TYR A 208 9.11 14.71 -22.57
C TYR A 208 8.06 13.64 -22.87
N GLY A 209 7.84 13.37 -24.14
CA GLY A 209 6.80 12.45 -24.61
C GLY A 209 6.59 12.49 -26.11
N SER A 210 5.65 11.70 -26.61
CA SER A 210 5.44 11.53 -28.06
C SER A 210 4.87 12.76 -28.78
N GLY A 211 4.41 13.77 -28.04
CA GLY A 211 3.78 14.97 -28.62
C GLY A 211 2.38 14.72 -29.18
N ASN A 212 1.80 13.53 -28.97
CA ASN A 212 0.47 13.17 -29.47
C ASN A 212 -0.41 12.65 -28.32
N ASN A 213 -0.96 13.57 -27.53
CA ASN A 213 -1.87 13.22 -26.43
C ASN A 213 -2.87 14.34 -26.11
N ASP A 214 -4.10 14.21 -26.64
CA ASP A 214 -5.19 15.18 -26.44
C ASP A 214 -5.59 15.40 -24.97
N ARG A 215 -5.33 14.41 -24.10
CA ARG A 215 -5.73 14.45 -22.68
C ARG A 215 -4.63 14.91 -21.74
N ARG A 216 -3.39 14.89 -22.22
CA ARG A 216 -2.19 15.26 -21.47
C ARG A 216 -1.42 16.28 -22.31
N PRO A 217 -1.84 17.57 -22.34
CA PRO A 217 -1.14 18.58 -23.12
C PRO A 217 0.36 18.65 -22.82
N GLU A 218 0.77 18.34 -21.58
CA GLU A 218 2.18 18.29 -21.16
C GLU A 218 3.01 17.17 -21.85
N PHE A 219 2.36 16.17 -22.44
CA PHE A 219 2.95 15.13 -23.29
C PHE A 219 2.45 15.19 -24.74
N GLY A 220 1.65 16.22 -25.05
CA GLY A 220 1.06 16.51 -26.36
C GLY A 220 1.62 17.82 -26.90
N ASP A 221 0.73 18.75 -27.25
CA ASP A 221 1.08 20.03 -27.88
C ASP A 221 2.00 20.94 -27.04
N SER A 222 2.10 20.73 -25.73
CA SER A 222 2.91 21.53 -24.80
C SER A 222 4.11 20.78 -24.24
N VAL A 223 4.52 19.68 -24.87
CA VAL A 223 5.71 18.93 -24.45
C VAL A 223 6.98 19.73 -24.72
N ASP A 224 7.92 19.75 -23.77
CA ASP A 224 9.20 20.46 -23.96
C ASP A 224 10.11 19.70 -24.93
N TYR A 225 10.18 18.37 -24.80
CA TYR A 225 11.03 17.50 -25.62
C TYR A 225 10.23 16.34 -26.23
N GLN A 226 10.19 16.26 -27.56
CA GLN A 226 9.54 15.14 -28.24
C GLN A 226 10.43 13.90 -28.26
N THR A 227 9.84 12.73 -28.03
CA THR A 227 10.51 11.42 -28.07
C THR A 227 9.81 10.46 -29.02
N GLU A 228 10.53 9.48 -29.53
CA GLU A 228 9.93 8.39 -30.30
C GLU A 228 9.06 7.49 -29.39
N THR A 229 8.15 6.74 -30.01
CA THR A 229 7.35 5.70 -29.35
C THR A 229 8.03 4.34 -29.49
N VAL A 230 7.60 3.37 -28.67
CA VAL A 230 8.12 2.00 -28.68
C VAL A 230 7.01 0.97 -28.87
N ASP A 231 7.29 -0.11 -29.60
CA ASP A 231 6.35 -1.22 -29.75
C ASP A 231 6.50 -2.20 -28.59
N ALA A 232 5.47 -2.26 -27.73
CA ALA A 232 5.43 -3.13 -26.56
C ALA A 232 4.40 -4.27 -26.69
N SER A 233 3.89 -4.53 -27.90
CA SER A 233 2.86 -5.54 -28.16
C SER A 233 3.23 -6.95 -27.72
N LEU A 234 4.51 -7.33 -27.85
CA LEU A 234 5.03 -8.64 -27.43
C LEU A 234 5.20 -8.76 -25.91
N LEU A 235 5.25 -7.64 -25.17
CA LEU A 235 5.37 -7.62 -23.71
C LEU A 235 4.00 -7.70 -23.03
N LEU A 236 2.95 -7.19 -23.70
CA LEU A 236 1.58 -7.17 -23.18
C LEU A 236 0.56 -7.71 -24.21
N PRO A 237 0.59 -9.01 -24.54
CA PRO A 237 -0.38 -9.62 -25.47
C PRO A 237 -1.83 -9.55 -24.98
N ASP A 238 -2.04 -9.36 -23.67
CA ASP A 238 -3.35 -9.12 -23.07
C ASP A 238 -3.97 -7.75 -23.39
N TRP A 239 -3.21 -6.86 -24.05
CA TRP A 239 -3.75 -5.66 -24.69
C TRP A 239 -4.54 -6.04 -25.95
N SER A 240 -5.70 -6.67 -25.75
CA SER A 240 -6.55 -7.17 -26.85
C SER A 240 -8.05 -6.99 -26.55
N GLY A 241 -8.87 -7.19 -27.58
CA GLY A 241 -10.32 -7.17 -27.48
C GLY A 241 -10.89 -5.87 -26.89
N LYS A 242 -11.74 -6.00 -25.85
CA LYS A 242 -12.39 -4.85 -25.21
C LYS A 242 -11.40 -3.96 -24.45
N LYS A 243 -10.36 -4.54 -23.81
CA LYS A 243 -9.35 -3.77 -23.08
C LYS A 243 -8.59 -2.84 -24.03
N LYS A 244 -8.11 -3.39 -25.15
CA LYS A 244 -7.51 -2.62 -26.26
C LYS A 244 -8.43 -1.51 -26.73
N LYS A 245 -9.62 -1.87 -27.23
CA LYS A 245 -10.57 -0.92 -27.83
C LYS A 245 -10.88 0.31 -26.96
N TRP A 246 -11.15 0.10 -25.67
CA TRP A 246 -11.53 1.21 -24.79
C TRP A 246 -10.33 2.05 -24.34
N ARG A 247 -9.16 1.43 -24.15
CA ARG A 247 -7.94 2.13 -23.79
C ARG A 247 -7.45 3.02 -24.93
N GLU A 248 -7.38 2.48 -26.14
CA GLU A 248 -6.92 3.24 -27.31
C GLU A 248 -7.87 4.38 -27.65
N ARG A 249 -9.18 4.18 -27.46
CA ARG A 249 -10.15 5.27 -27.58
C ARG A 249 -9.94 6.35 -26.52
N PHE A 250 -9.52 5.99 -25.32
CA PHE A 250 -9.27 6.95 -24.26
C PHE A 250 -7.97 7.72 -24.51
N TRP A 251 -6.88 7.00 -24.83
CA TRP A 251 -5.53 7.55 -24.94
C TRP A 251 -5.18 8.15 -26.30
N GLY A 252 -5.82 7.68 -27.38
CA GLY A 252 -5.50 8.08 -28.75
C GLY A 252 -4.38 7.26 -29.40
N PHE A 253 -3.73 6.36 -28.66
CA PHE A 253 -2.64 5.50 -29.13
C PHE A 253 -2.79 4.06 -28.62
N GLY A 254 -2.09 3.13 -29.29
CA GLY A 254 -2.02 1.71 -28.96
C GLY A 254 -0.73 1.31 -28.26
N ILE A 255 -0.65 0.04 -27.84
CA ILE A 255 0.56 -0.50 -27.18
C ILE A 255 1.72 -0.73 -28.15
N GLU A 256 1.39 -0.77 -29.45
CA GLU A 256 2.33 -0.81 -30.58
C GLU A 256 3.07 0.54 -30.76
N GLU A 257 2.54 1.62 -30.19
CA GLU A 257 3.11 2.98 -30.21
C GLU A 257 3.15 3.53 -28.77
N ALA A 258 3.59 2.72 -27.82
CA ALA A 258 3.64 3.12 -26.42
C ALA A 258 4.57 4.33 -26.24
N PRO A 259 4.10 5.42 -25.62
CA PRO A 259 4.91 6.64 -25.52
C PRO A 259 5.91 6.54 -24.36
N ILE A 260 7.09 7.11 -24.56
CA ILE A 260 8.12 7.29 -23.53
C ILE A 260 7.84 8.63 -22.84
N ASN A 261 6.80 8.69 -22.01
CA ASN A 261 6.37 9.93 -21.34
C ASN A 261 7.00 10.10 -19.96
N GLY A 262 7.55 11.28 -19.67
CA GLY A 262 8.09 11.58 -18.35
C GLY A 262 8.15 13.06 -18.04
N ARG A 263 8.05 13.36 -16.75
CA ARG A 263 8.29 14.69 -16.18
C ARG A 263 9.60 14.63 -15.43
N PHE A 264 10.48 15.62 -15.57
CA PHE A 264 11.76 15.56 -14.90
C PHE A 264 12.22 16.90 -14.35
N TRP A 265 13.04 16.80 -13.31
CA TRP A 265 13.70 17.90 -12.64
C TRP A 265 15.21 17.74 -12.82
N MET A 266 15.82 18.71 -13.51
CA MET A 266 17.23 18.71 -13.88
C MET A 266 17.99 19.70 -12.98
N PRO A 267 18.99 19.25 -12.20
CA PRO A 267 19.83 20.16 -11.43
C PRO A 267 20.62 21.12 -12.33
N GLU A 268 20.73 22.38 -11.92
CA GLU A 268 21.65 23.35 -12.51
C GLU A 268 23.06 23.14 -11.95
N LYS A 269 23.68 22.05 -12.39
CA LYS A 269 25.02 21.60 -12.00
C LYS A 269 25.93 21.46 -13.22
N GLU A 270 27.23 21.71 -13.08
CA GLU A 270 28.22 21.40 -14.13
C GLU A 270 28.51 19.89 -14.22
N GLY A 271 28.75 19.39 -15.43
CA GLY A 271 29.03 17.97 -15.68
C GLY A 271 27.80 17.06 -15.58
N LYS A 272 28.08 15.74 -15.54
CA LYS A 272 27.06 14.69 -15.46
C LYS A 272 26.47 14.59 -14.06
N SER A 273 25.17 14.31 -13.99
CA SER A 273 24.46 14.05 -12.75
C SER A 273 23.92 12.61 -12.74
N PRO A 274 23.99 11.88 -11.61
CA PRO A 274 23.26 10.63 -11.42
C PRO A 274 21.77 10.80 -11.73
N ILE A 275 21.12 9.73 -12.17
CA ILE A 275 19.71 9.76 -12.55
C ILE A 275 18.86 8.83 -11.67
N VAL A 276 17.68 9.34 -11.31
CA VAL A 276 16.67 8.65 -10.52
C VAL A 276 15.37 8.60 -11.32
N LEU A 277 14.84 7.39 -11.58
CA LEU A 277 13.52 7.21 -12.19
C LEU A 277 12.52 6.77 -11.13
N ILE A 278 11.33 7.38 -11.12
CA ILE A 278 10.23 7.06 -10.22
C ILE A 278 9.05 6.58 -11.05
N VAL A 279 8.55 5.38 -10.78
CA VAL A 279 7.36 4.81 -11.43
C VAL A 279 6.24 4.58 -10.43
N HIS A 280 5.03 4.97 -10.83
CA HIS A 280 3.83 4.75 -10.02
C HIS A 280 3.30 3.32 -10.13
N GLY A 281 2.44 2.94 -9.19
CA GLY A 281 1.73 1.66 -9.22
C GLY A 281 0.43 1.70 -10.03
N ASN A 282 -0.34 0.63 -9.88
CA ASN A 282 -1.64 0.54 -10.50
C ASN A 282 -2.66 1.44 -9.79
N HIS A 283 -3.23 2.39 -10.53
CA HIS A 283 -4.37 3.20 -10.09
C HIS A 283 -5.49 3.16 -11.15
N SER A 284 -6.49 4.04 -11.07
CA SER A 284 -7.37 4.32 -12.22
C SER A 284 -6.60 5.09 -13.29
N MET A 285 -6.57 4.59 -14.53
CA MET A 285 -5.88 5.25 -15.65
C MET A 285 -6.44 6.66 -15.96
N GLU A 286 -7.68 6.93 -15.55
CA GLU A 286 -8.34 8.23 -15.66
C GLU A 286 -7.87 9.24 -14.60
N HIS A 287 -7.02 8.81 -13.65
CA HIS A 287 -6.48 9.63 -12.58
C HIS A 287 -4.96 9.52 -12.52
N PHE A 288 -4.30 10.49 -13.16
CA PHE A 288 -2.87 10.43 -13.46
C PHE A 288 -2.00 10.43 -12.21
N SER A 289 -1.10 9.45 -12.12
CA SER A 289 -0.31 9.17 -10.92
C SER A 289 1.08 9.80 -10.94
N ASP A 290 1.65 10.02 -12.13
CA ASP A 290 3.00 10.57 -12.34
C ASP A 290 3.25 11.93 -11.68
N PRO A 291 2.33 12.91 -11.61
CA PRO A 291 2.65 14.20 -11.00
C PRO A 291 2.72 14.12 -9.46
N GLY A 292 2.26 13.00 -8.86
CA GLY A 292 2.19 12.82 -7.42
C GLY A 292 3.53 12.69 -6.70
N TYR A 293 4.63 12.54 -7.45
CA TYR A 293 6.00 12.47 -6.94
C TYR A 293 6.82 13.75 -7.14
N ALA A 294 6.18 14.85 -7.56
CA ALA A 294 6.88 16.12 -7.77
C ALA A 294 7.71 16.56 -6.55
N TYR A 295 7.21 16.32 -5.33
CA TYR A 295 7.92 16.64 -4.10
C TYR A 295 9.24 15.87 -3.90
N LEU A 296 9.36 14.65 -4.46
CA LEU A 296 10.62 13.90 -4.51
C LEU A 296 11.49 14.38 -5.67
N GLY A 297 10.85 14.66 -6.83
CA GLY A 297 11.50 15.26 -7.99
C GLY A 297 12.29 16.52 -7.66
N GLU A 298 11.63 17.48 -7.02
CA GLU A 298 12.22 18.74 -6.58
C GLU A 298 13.32 18.52 -5.51
N LEU A 299 13.07 17.64 -4.54
CA LEU A 299 14.02 17.35 -3.47
C LEU A 299 15.33 16.77 -4.01
N LEU A 300 15.23 15.73 -4.83
CA LEU A 300 16.39 15.00 -5.35
C LEU A 300 17.13 15.83 -6.40
N ALA A 301 16.42 16.60 -7.22
CA ALA A 301 17.04 17.56 -8.13
C ALA A 301 17.79 18.68 -7.38
N SER A 302 17.24 19.22 -6.29
CA SER A 302 17.97 20.18 -5.46
C SER A 302 19.24 19.61 -4.81
N ARG A 303 19.38 18.28 -4.77
CA ARG A 303 20.59 17.56 -4.31
C ARG A 303 21.55 17.16 -5.43
N GLY A 304 21.28 17.57 -6.65
CA GLY A 304 22.18 17.32 -7.78
C GLY A 304 21.92 15.99 -8.49
N PHE A 305 20.73 15.41 -8.37
CA PHE A 305 20.32 14.21 -9.11
C PHE A 305 19.24 14.53 -10.14
N ILE A 306 19.42 14.10 -11.40
CA ILE A 306 18.34 14.17 -12.39
C ILE A 306 17.22 13.26 -11.89
N THR A 307 16.02 13.78 -11.72
CA THR A 307 14.89 12.97 -11.22
C THR A 307 13.76 12.98 -12.21
N VAL A 308 13.26 11.80 -12.57
CA VAL A 308 12.25 11.58 -13.58
C VAL A 308 11.06 10.87 -12.94
N SER A 309 9.85 11.42 -13.07
CA SER A 309 8.61 10.72 -12.78
C SER A 309 8.00 10.21 -14.08
N VAL A 310 7.93 8.88 -14.21
CA VAL A 310 7.52 8.17 -15.42
C VAL A 310 6.00 8.01 -15.48
N ASP A 311 5.42 8.23 -16.66
CA ASP A 311 4.00 8.01 -16.93
C ASP A 311 3.75 6.60 -17.50
N GLU A 312 3.14 5.75 -16.68
CA GLU A 312 2.65 4.42 -17.09
C GLU A 312 1.12 4.32 -16.93
N ASN A 313 0.39 5.44 -16.90
CA ASN A 313 -1.04 5.42 -16.61
C ASN A 313 -1.82 4.61 -17.66
N TYR A 314 -1.31 4.48 -18.89
CA TYR A 314 -1.99 3.74 -19.96
C TYR A 314 -2.08 2.22 -19.72
N ILE A 315 -1.21 1.66 -18.87
CA ILE A 315 -1.23 0.26 -18.43
C ILE A 315 -1.81 0.05 -17.02
N ASN A 316 -2.37 1.09 -16.40
CA ASN A 316 -3.15 1.00 -15.16
C ASN A 316 -4.55 0.42 -15.37
N GLY A 317 -5.21 -0.06 -14.32
CA GLY A 317 -6.59 -0.53 -14.34
C GLY A 317 -7.61 0.55 -14.78
N THR A 318 -8.73 0.10 -15.34
CA THR A 318 -9.89 0.94 -15.68
C THR A 318 -11.17 0.13 -15.51
N TRP A 319 -12.33 0.77 -15.64
CA TRP A 319 -13.64 0.13 -15.66
C TRP A 319 -13.77 -0.98 -16.70
N SER A 320 -13.04 -0.88 -17.81
CA SER A 320 -13.02 -1.89 -18.89
C SER A 320 -12.07 -3.08 -18.62
N GLY A 321 -11.31 -3.04 -17.51
CA GLY A 321 -10.53 -4.15 -16.99
C GLY A 321 -9.11 -3.79 -16.58
N ASP A 322 -8.54 -4.65 -15.73
CA ASP A 322 -7.14 -4.67 -15.30
C ASP A 322 -6.39 -5.83 -16.00
N PHE A 323 -5.06 -5.75 -16.07
CA PHE A 323 -4.17 -6.79 -16.57
C PHE A 323 -3.78 -7.84 -15.51
N ARG A 324 -4.07 -7.56 -14.23
CA ARG A 324 -3.93 -8.51 -13.11
C ARG A 324 -2.51 -9.05 -12.94
N GLY A 325 -1.50 -8.21 -13.16
CA GLY A 325 -0.08 -8.55 -13.01
C GLY A 325 0.63 -8.93 -14.30
N LYS A 326 -0.12 -9.14 -15.39
CA LYS A 326 0.48 -9.43 -16.70
C LYS A 326 1.18 -8.22 -17.33
N GLU A 327 0.89 -7.02 -16.82
CA GLU A 327 1.56 -5.78 -17.20
C GLU A 327 2.93 -5.61 -16.52
N MET A 328 3.29 -6.44 -15.54
CA MET A 328 4.54 -6.28 -14.80
C MET A 328 5.80 -6.24 -15.69
N PRO A 329 5.96 -7.12 -16.70
CA PRO A 329 7.14 -7.08 -17.56
C PRO A 329 7.24 -5.81 -18.42
N ILE A 330 6.12 -5.29 -18.93
CA ILE A 330 6.14 -4.06 -19.73
C ILE A 330 6.48 -2.86 -18.85
N ARG A 331 6.00 -2.78 -17.60
CA ARG A 331 6.38 -1.71 -16.66
C ARG A 331 7.89 -1.65 -16.45
N ALA A 332 8.47 -2.81 -16.15
CA ALA A 332 9.91 -2.95 -15.97
C ALA A 332 10.71 -2.57 -17.23
N TRP A 333 10.23 -3.00 -18.39
CA TRP A 333 10.87 -2.70 -19.67
C TRP A 333 10.78 -1.22 -20.06
N LEU A 334 9.65 -0.55 -19.79
CA LEU A 334 9.47 0.87 -20.07
C LEU A 334 10.45 1.73 -19.26
N LEU A 335 10.71 1.41 -17.99
CA LEU A 335 11.77 2.05 -17.20
C LEU A 335 13.14 2.00 -17.90
N LEU A 336 13.52 0.85 -18.45
CA LEU A 336 14.78 0.70 -19.18
C LEU A 336 14.77 1.46 -20.51
N LYS A 337 13.60 1.57 -21.16
CA LYS A 337 13.42 2.41 -22.35
C LYS A 337 13.53 3.91 -22.06
N HIS A 338 13.15 4.35 -20.87
CA HIS A 338 13.45 5.72 -20.43
C HIS A 338 14.96 5.96 -20.30
N LEU A 339 15.71 5.02 -19.70
CA LEU A 339 17.16 5.13 -19.62
C LEU A 339 17.83 5.10 -20.99
N GLU A 340 17.32 4.30 -21.93
CA GLU A 340 17.77 4.28 -23.33
C GLU A 340 17.51 5.63 -24.03
N GLN A 341 16.36 6.27 -23.79
CA GLN A 341 16.09 7.62 -24.28
C GLN A 341 17.08 8.65 -23.71
N TRP A 342 17.39 8.56 -22.40
CA TRP A 342 18.40 9.41 -21.79
C TRP A 342 19.81 9.15 -22.33
N LYS A 343 20.13 7.90 -22.71
CA LYS A 343 21.37 7.55 -23.39
C LYS A 343 21.48 8.26 -24.73
N ASN A 344 20.43 8.19 -25.53
CA ASN A 344 20.39 8.86 -26.83
C ASN A 344 20.63 10.37 -26.69
N TRP A 345 20.02 11.02 -25.69
CA TRP A 345 20.26 12.44 -25.46
C TRP A 345 21.64 12.78 -24.90
N THR A 346 22.17 11.98 -23.98
CA THR A 346 23.49 12.26 -23.37
C THR A 346 24.64 12.02 -24.34
N GLU A 347 24.44 11.19 -25.37
CA GLU A 347 25.42 10.88 -26.42
C GLU A 347 25.30 11.77 -27.68
N ASP A 348 24.15 12.44 -27.87
CA ASP A 348 23.92 13.32 -29.02
C ASP A 348 24.42 14.75 -28.76
N THR A 349 25.48 15.14 -29.49
CA THR A 349 26.08 16.50 -29.43
C THR A 349 25.13 17.64 -29.77
N SER A 350 23.99 17.37 -30.41
CA SER A 350 22.96 18.37 -30.73
C SER A 350 21.86 18.48 -29.66
N SER A 351 21.84 17.56 -28.69
CA SER A 351 20.88 17.57 -27.59
C SER A 351 21.24 18.62 -26.54
N ASP A 352 20.22 19.28 -25.98
CA ASP A 352 20.36 20.10 -24.77
C ASP A 352 20.91 19.30 -23.56
N PHE A 353 20.84 17.97 -23.62
CA PHE A 353 21.28 17.08 -22.55
C PHE A 353 22.59 16.34 -22.85
N PHE A 354 23.33 16.75 -23.88
CA PHE A 354 24.64 16.21 -24.18
C PHE A 354 25.56 16.24 -22.95
N GLU A 355 26.09 15.07 -22.56
CA GLU A 355 26.92 14.87 -21.37
C GLU A 355 26.31 15.38 -20.05
N ARG A 356 24.98 15.36 -19.92
CA ARG A 356 24.29 15.80 -18.68
C ARG A 356 23.89 14.65 -17.75
N ALA A 357 23.58 13.47 -18.27
CA ALA A 357 23.16 12.32 -17.47
C ALA A 357 24.29 11.29 -17.31
N ASP A 358 24.48 10.81 -16.07
CA ASP A 358 25.37 9.71 -15.72
C ASP A 358 24.59 8.39 -15.61
N LEU A 359 24.64 7.58 -16.66
CA LEU A 359 23.90 6.31 -16.75
C LEU A 359 24.65 5.13 -16.12
N GLU A 360 25.85 5.35 -15.57
CA GLU A 360 26.55 4.40 -14.71
C GLU A 360 26.12 4.55 -13.23
N ASN A 361 25.32 5.58 -12.93
CA ASN A 361 24.82 5.88 -11.58
C ASN A 361 23.30 6.09 -11.62
N VAL A 362 22.56 4.98 -11.61
CA VAL A 362 21.10 4.94 -11.69
C VAL A 362 20.47 4.41 -10.40
N ILE A 363 19.41 5.07 -9.93
CA ILE A 363 18.47 4.52 -8.92
C ILE A 363 17.08 4.42 -9.54
N LEU A 364 16.39 3.32 -9.28
CA LEU A 364 15.00 3.12 -9.65
C LEU A 364 14.10 3.13 -8.42
N ILE A 365 13.05 3.93 -8.44
CA ILE A 365 12.05 4.05 -7.38
C ILE A 365 10.70 3.59 -7.91
N GLY A 366 10.00 2.73 -7.18
CA GLY A 366 8.71 2.20 -7.60
C GLY A 366 7.70 2.11 -6.46
N HIS A 367 6.45 2.50 -6.70
CA HIS A 367 5.36 2.38 -5.72
C HIS A 367 4.38 1.26 -6.10
N SER A 368 3.98 0.40 -5.16
CA SER A 368 2.97 -0.65 -5.37
C SER A 368 3.40 -1.61 -6.48
N ARG A 369 2.60 -1.79 -7.54
CA ARG A 369 3.04 -2.54 -8.71
C ARG A 369 4.31 -1.97 -9.34
N GLY A 370 4.53 -0.66 -9.28
CA GLY A 370 5.79 -0.04 -9.70
C GLY A 370 6.99 -0.50 -8.85
N GLY A 371 6.78 -0.80 -7.56
CA GLY A 371 7.82 -1.30 -6.67
C GLY A 371 8.26 -2.74 -7.00
N GLU A 372 7.35 -3.58 -7.48
CA GLU A 372 7.71 -4.88 -8.07
C GLU A 372 8.44 -4.66 -9.41
N ALA A 373 8.00 -3.69 -10.21
CA ALA A 373 8.53 -3.43 -11.55
C ALA A 373 10.00 -2.99 -11.53
N VAL A 374 10.44 -2.19 -10.56
CA VAL A 374 11.86 -1.78 -10.46
C VAL A 374 12.79 -2.95 -10.16
N SER A 375 12.31 -3.95 -9.39
CA SER A 375 13.08 -5.18 -9.13
C SER A 375 13.19 -6.03 -10.39
N ILE A 376 12.11 -6.12 -11.19
CA ILE A 376 12.13 -6.79 -12.49
C ILE A 376 13.02 -6.04 -13.48
N ALA A 377 13.01 -4.70 -13.47
CA ALA A 377 13.83 -3.87 -14.36
C ALA A 377 15.32 -4.08 -14.08
N ALA A 378 15.72 -4.15 -12.81
CA ALA A 378 17.10 -4.48 -12.43
C ALA A 378 17.55 -5.83 -13.00
N GLN A 379 16.70 -6.85 -12.93
CA GLN A 379 17.02 -8.16 -13.52
C GLN A 379 17.04 -8.13 -15.05
N PHE A 380 16.08 -7.44 -15.69
CA PHE A 380 16.01 -7.33 -17.15
C PHE A 380 17.18 -6.57 -17.75
N ASN A 381 17.75 -5.62 -17.00
CA ASN A 381 18.90 -4.82 -17.41
C ASN A 381 20.12 -5.66 -17.79
N GLU A 382 20.26 -6.86 -17.21
CA GLU A 382 21.40 -7.77 -17.45
C GLU A 382 21.13 -8.82 -18.55
N LEU A 383 19.90 -8.91 -19.05
CA LEU A 383 19.50 -9.96 -20.00
C LEU A 383 19.68 -9.49 -21.44
N ALA A 384 19.97 -10.43 -22.33
CA ALA A 384 20.00 -10.20 -23.78
C ALA A 384 18.60 -10.29 -24.44
N TYR A 385 17.63 -10.88 -23.76
CA TYR A 385 16.29 -11.14 -24.28
C TYR A 385 15.23 -11.06 -23.18
N PHE A 386 14.00 -10.71 -23.57
CA PHE A 386 12.84 -10.81 -22.68
C PHE A 386 12.57 -12.29 -22.31
N PRO A 387 12.57 -12.66 -21.01
CA PRO A 387 12.47 -14.06 -20.60
C PRO A 387 11.19 -14.79 -20.98
N ASP A 388 10.09 -14.09 -21.28
CA ASP A 388 8.83 -14.76 -21.69
C ASP A 388 8.65 -14.79 -23.20
N ASN A 389 9.45 -14.03 -23.96
CA ASN A 389 9.44 -14.05 -25.43
C ASN A 389 10.74 -13.50 -26.03
N ALA A 390 11.65 -14.40 -26.43
CA ALA A 390 12.98 -14.06 -26.95
C ALA A 390 12.99 -13.32 -28.31
N ASN A 391 11.84 -13.08 -28.94
CA ASN A 391 11.76 -12.19 -30.10
C ASN A 391 12.02 -10.73 -29.71
N VAL A 392 11.86 -10.39 -28.42
CA VAL A 392 12.21 -9.08 -27.88
C VAL A 392 13.64 -9.16 -27.37
N LYS A 393 14.54 -8.48 -28.09
CA LYS A 393 15.94 -8.34 -27.72
C LYS A 393 16.11 -7.20 -26.74
N PHE A 394 17.00 -7.38 -25.79
CA PHE A 394 17.46 -6.36 -24.88
C PHE A 394 18.91 -6.04 -25.22
N ASP A 395 19.26 -4.77 -25.11
CA ASP A 395 20.62 -4.24 -25.23
C ASP A 395 20.78 -3.11 -24.21
N PHE A 396 20.44 -3.44 -22.96
CA PHE A 396 20.44 -2.50 -21.85
C PHE A 396 21.83 -2.45 -21.20
N ASN A 397 21.98 -2.83 -19.93
CA ASN A 397 23.22 -2.76 -19.16
C ASN A 397 23.58 -1.35 -18.64
N PHE A 398 22.59 -0.65 -18.07
CA PHE A 398 22.81 0.59 -17.32
C PHE A 398 23.36 0.31 -15.91
N GLY A 399 24.10 1.25 -15.32
CA GLY A 399 24.65 1.14 -13.96
C GLY A 399 23.61 1.36 -12.86
N ILE A 400 22.66 0.44 -12.73
CA ILE A 400 21.64 0.46 -11.68
C ILE A 400 22.29 0.07 -10.34
N LYS A 401 22.51 1.07 -9.48
CA LYS A 401 23.20 0.90 -8.19
C LYS A 401 22.26 0.70 -7.00
N GLY A 402 20.99 1.08 -7.14
CA GLY A 402 20.05 0.97 -6.05
C GLY A 402 18.58 0.98 -6.47
N LEU A 403 17.75 0.34 -5.64
CA LEU A 403 16.31 0.31 -5.79
C LEU A 403 15.64 0.87 -4.53
N VAL A 404 14.59 1.67 -4.73
CA VAL A 404 13.68 2.08 -3.67
C VAL A 404 12.29 1.56 -4.00
N THR A 405 11.69 0.80 -3.10
CA THR A 405 10.31 0.35 -3.22
C THR A 405 9.43 1.03 -2.16
N ILE A 406 8.27 1.49 -2.59
CA ILE A 406 7.26 2.11 -1.72
C ILE A 406 6.04 1.22 -1.78
N ALA A 407 5.58 0.71 -0.64
CA ALA A 407 4.47 -0.22 -0.50
C ALA A 407 4.38 -1.25 -1.64
N PRO A 408 5.48 -1.96 -1.99
CA PRO A 408 5.54 -2.72 -3.23
C PRO A 408 4.63 -3.94 -3.21
N THR A 409 4.26 -4.40 -4.39
CA THR A 409 3.86 -5.81 -4.54
C THR A 409 5.11 -6.69 -4.66
N ASP A 410 4.96 -7.98 -4.39
CA ASP A 410 5.93 -9.02 -4.77
C ASP A 410 5.13 -10.30 -5.02
N GLN A 411 4.17 -10.21 -5.95
CA GLN A 411 3.30 -11.34 -6.32
C GLN A 411 2.58 -11.25 -7.65
N ARG A 412 2.72 -10.16 -8.38
CA ARG A 412 1.95 -9.93 -9.60
C ARG A 412 2.59 -10.60 -10.81
N TYR A 413 3.92 -10.66 -10.84
CA TYR A 413 4.65 -11.47 -11.79
C TYR A 413 4.90 -12.87 -11.24
N PHE A 414 4.81 -13.87 -12.12
CA PHE A 414 4.97 -15.27 -11.72
C PHE A 414 6.43 -15.64 -11.41
N ARG A 415 7.40 -14.84 -11.89
CA ARG A 415 8.82 -14.98 -11.55
C ARG A 415 9.17 -14.02 -10.41
N ARG A 416 9.85 -14.54 -9.40
CA ARG A 416 10.44 -13.78 -8.30
C ARG A 416 11.88 -13.42 -8.67
N MET A 417 12.28 -12.17 -8.43
CA MET A 417 13.63 -11.72 -8.77
C MET A 417 14.60 -12.08 -7.65
N GLU A 418 15.75 -12.65 -8.03
CA GLU A 418 16.91 -12.93 -7.18
C GLU A 418 17.99 -11.93 -7.56
N LEU A 419 18.12 -10.86 -6.78
CA LEU A 419 19.02 -9.76 -7.13
C LEU A 419 20.39 -9.97 -6.49
N LYS A 420 21.42 -9.43 -7.14
CA LYS A 420 22.79 -9.48 -6.65
C LYS A 420 23.39 -8.07 -6.62
N ASN A 421 24.24 -7.81 -5.64
CA ASN A 421 25.15 -6.65 -5.66
C ASN A 421 24.41 -5.32 -5.93
N ILE A 422 23.31 -5.07 -5.20
CA ILE A 422 22.48 -3.88 -5.38
C ILE A 422 22.06 -3.32 -4.02
N ASN A 423 22.03 -1.99 -3.91
CA ASN A 423 21.48 -1.32 -2.74
C ASN A 423 19.95 -1.36 -2.76
N TYR A 424 19.31 -1.51 -1.61
CA TYR A 424 17.85 -1.67 -1.56
C TYR A 424 17.24 -0.92 -0.38
N LEU A 425 16.18 -0.16 -0.63
CA LEU A 425 15.33 0.43 0.40
C LEU A 425 13.89 0.08 0.12
N SER A 426 13.16 -0.36 1.14
CA SER A 426 11.72 -0.61 1.05
C SER A 426 10.97 0.10 2.16
N LEU A 427 9.93 0.87 1.81
CA LEU A 427 9.08 1.61 2.75
C LEU A 427 7.66 1.06 2.71
N GLN A 428 7.03 0.85 3.87
CA GLN A 428 5.64 0.36 3.95
C GLN A 428 4.86 1.06 5.04
N GLY A 429 3.59 1.34 4.78
CA GLY A 429 2.67 1.82 5.81
C GLY A 429 1.99 0.67 6.53
N SER A 430 1.91 0.71 7.87
CA SER A 430 1.20 -0.34 8.62
C SER A 430 -0.32 -0.31 8.39
N TYR A 431 -0.86 0.84 7.96
CA TYR A 431 -2.28 1.05 7.62
C TYR A 431 -2.52 1.03 6.10
N ASP A 432 -1.60 0.43 5.35
CA ASP A 432 -1.83 0.12 3.95
C ASP A 432 -2.99 -0.88 3.80
N SER A 433 -4.09 -0.41 3.20
CA SER A 433 -5.28 -1.21 2.97
C SER A 433 -5.40 -1.71 1.52
N ASP A 434 -4.55 -1.24 0.59
CA ASP A 434 -4.49 -1.77 -0.77
C ASP A 434 -3.55 -2.99 -0.84
N GLU A 435 -2.46 -2.94 -0.07
CA GLU A 435 -1.47 -4.00 0.08
C GLU A 435 -1.10 -4.18 1.57
N VAL A 436 -1.88 -5.01 2.26
CA VAL A 436 -1.80 -5.21 3.73
C VAL A 436 -0.49 -5.84 4.21
N SER A 437 0.27 -6.42 3.29
CA SER A 437 1.45 -7.22 3.55
C SER A 437 2.71 -6.46 3.14
N PHE A 438 3.75 -6.43 3.99
CA PHE A 438 5.01 -5.74 3.69
C PHE A 438 5.89 -6.51 2.68
N PHE A 439 5.43 -6.66 1.45
CA PHE A 439 6.07 -7.51 0.44
C PHE A 439 7.49 -7.12 0.04
N GLY A 440 7.90 -5.88 0.27
CA GLY A 440 9.29 -5.48 0.02
C GLY A 440 10.30 -6.23 0.89
N LEU A 441 9.90 -6.73 2.08
CA LEU A 441 10.76 -7.60 2.88
C LEU A 441 11.01 -8.96 2.20
N ARG A 442 10.08 -9.48 1.40
CA ARG A 442 10.33 -10.72 0.64
C ARG A 442 11.39 -10.52 -0.43
N GLN A 443 11.36 -9.38 -1.14
CA GLN A 443 12.41 -9.07 -2.11
C GLN A 443 13.74 -8.81 -1.41
N TYR A 444 13.74 -8.13 -0.25
CA TYR A 444 14.91 -7.93 0.59
C TYR A 444 15.63 -9.25 0.95
N GLN A 445 14.88 -10.33 1.25
CA GLN A 445 15.49 -11.63 1.54
C GLN A 445 16.20 -12.24 0.32
N ARG A 446 15.74 -11.93 -0.89
CA ARG A 446 16.28 -12.42 -2.17
C ARG A 446 17.33 -11.50 -2.79
N ILE A 447 18.10 -10.82 -1.94
CA ILE A 447 19.26 -10.00 -2.34
C ILE A 447 20.50 -10.60 -1.72
N ASN A 448 21.44 -10.99 -2.58
CA ASN A 448 22.70 -11.60 -2.19
C ASN A 448 23.89 -10.71 -2.59
N TYR A 449 24.89 -10.62 -1.72
CA TYR A 449 26.15 -9.92 -2.01
C TYR A 449 27.23 -10.94 -2.34
N THR A 450 27.78 -10.86 -3.54
CA THR A 450 28.70 -11.86 -4.10
C THR A 450 30.02 -11.29 -4.57
N ASP A 451 30.21 -9.98 -4.51
CA ASP A 451 31.49 -9.32 -4.78
C ASP A 451 32.05 -8.64 -3.51
N SER A 452 33.09 -7.83 -3.65
CA SER A 452 33.79 -7.17 -2.53
C SER A 452 33.39 -5.70 -2.32
N LEU A 453 32.45 -5.19 -3.10
CA LEU A 453 31.95 -3.83 -2.99
C LEU A 453 30.95 -3.72 -1.83
N GLU A 454 30.76 -2.50 -1.36
CA GLU A 454 29.85 -2.22 -0.26
C GLU A 454 28.42 -2.00 -0.76
N TYR A 455 27.49 -2.79 -0.22
CA TYR A 455 26.06 -2.65 -0.46
C TYR A 455 25.29 -2.76 0.84
N PHE A 456 24.12 -2.15 0.89
CA PHE A 456 23.18 -2.33 2.00
C PHE A 456 21.74 -2.49 1.52
N LYS A 457 20.94 -3.12 2.37
CA LYS A 457 19.51 -3.27 2.21
C LYS A 457 18.81 -2.84 3.49
N ALA A 458 17.69 -2.13 3.34
CA ALA A 458 16.86 -1.67 4.44
C ALA A 458 15.37 -1.86 4.14
N GLY A 459 14.60 -2.27 5.15
CA GLY A 459 13.14 -2.28 5.15
C GLY A 459 12.62 -1.42 6.29
N VAL A 460 11.63 -0.57 6.04
CA VAL A 460 11.07 0.35 7.04
C VAL A 460 9.55 0.24 7.07
N LEU A 461 9.02 -0.25 8.18
CA LEU A 461 7.59 -0.23 8.46
C LEU A 461 7.24 1.05 9.22
N ILE A 462 6.39 1.89 8.64
CA ILE A 462 5.96 3.18 9.16
C ILE A 462 4.56 3.02 9.75
N HIS A 463 4.45 3.05 11.07
CA HIS A 463 3.15 2.91 11.73
C HIS A 463 2.24 4.08 11.38
N ARG A 464 0.94 3.81 11.19
CA ARG A 464 -0.11 4.80 10.84
C ARG A 464 0.02 5.45 9.45
N ALA A 465 0.98 5.04 8.63
CA ALA A 465 1.01 5.38 7.20
C ALA A 465 0.12 4.43 6.39
N ASN A 466 -0.53 4.92 5.33
CA ASN A 466 -1.35 4.13 4.41
C ASN A 466 -0.63 3.90 3.06
N HIS A 467 -1.30 3.26 2.09
CA HIS A 467 -0.80 3.10 0.72
C HIS A 467 -0.69 4.47 0.03
N GLY A 468 -1.80 5.22 0.05
CA GLY A 468 -2.02 6.34 -0.86
C GLY A 468 -1.11 7.55 -0.65
N GLN A 469 -0.85 7.96 0.59
CA GLN A 469 -0.33 9.31 0.86
C GLN A 469 1.13 9.54 0.43
N PHE A 470 1.90 8.48 0.11
CA PHE A 470 3.21 8.60 -0.52
C PHE A 470 3.13 9.30 -1.88
N ASN A 471 2.01 9.15 -2.58
CA ASN A 471 1.67 9.91 -3.78
C ASN A 471 0.75 11.07 -3.38
N SER A 472 1.12 12.31 -3.72
CA SER A 472 0.35 13.49 -3.29
C SER A 472 -1.06 13.59 -3.89
N ILE A 473 -1.37 12.79 -4.91
CA ILE A 473 -2.65 12.79 -5.63
C ILE A 473 -3.62 11.71 -5.12
N TRP A 474 -3.12 10.58 -4.63
CA TRP A 474 -3.97 9.43 -4.26
C TRP A 474 -4.76 9.66 -2.96
N GLY A 475 -4.16 10.37 -2.00
CA GLY A 475 -4.85 10.82 -0.79
C GLY A 475 -4.94 9.77 0.33
N ARG A 476 -5.87 9.99 1.28
CA ARG A 476 -5.97 9.24 2.56
C ARG A 476 -6.78 7.95 2.48
N ARG A 477 -7.42 7.69 1.34
CA ARG A 477 -8.32 6.55 1.15
C ARG A 477 -7.75 5.68 0.06
N ASP A 478 -7.27 4.50 0.42
CA ASP A 478 -6.67 3.59 -0.56
C ASP A 478 -7.73 2.99 -1.50
N PHE A 479 -9.01 3.04 -1.12
CA PHE A 479 -10.13 2.62 -1.96
C PHE A 479 -10.93 3.79 -2.54
N GLY A 480 -11.43 3.58 -3.75
CA GLY A 480 -12.30 4.52 -4.45
C GLY A 480 -13.67 4.72 -3.77
N GLU A 481 -14.28 5.87 -4.03
CA GLU A 481 -15.59 6.20 -3.49
C GLU A 481 -16.72 5.41 -4.18
N PRO A 482 -17.80 5.08 -3.43
CA PRO A 482 -18.05 5.39 -2.02
C PRO A 482 -17.43 4.37 -1.03
N TYR A 483 -16.86 3.26 -1.49
CA TYR A 483 -16.35 2.20 -0.61
C TYR A 483 -15.30 2.73 0.37
N GLY A 484 -14.37 3.58 -0.12
CA GLY A 484 -13.35 4.22 0.70
C GLY A 484 -13.86 5.11 1.84
N TRP A 485 -15.15 5.46 1.87
CA TRP A 485 -15.73 6.18 3.02
C TRP A 485 -15.87 5.31 4.26
N PHE A 486 -15.76 3.99 4.14
CA PHE A 486 -15.77 3.06 5.27
C PHE A 486 -14.38 2.80 5.83
N LEU A 487 -13.31 3.29 5.19
CA LEU A 487 -11.95 3.21 5.71
C LEU A 487 -11.81 4.05 6.98
N ASN A 488 -11.18 3.48 8.00
CA ASN A 488 -10.78 4.15 9.22
C ASN A 488 -9.52 4.99 8.96
N THR A 489 -9.74 6.24 8.61
CA THR A 489 -8.67 7.21 8.33
C THR A 489 -8.30 8.07 9.55
N GLY A 490 -8.98 7.86 10.68
CA GLY A 490 -8.77 8.61 11.92
C GLY A 490 -7.46 8.28 12.61
N ALA A 491 -6.95 7.06 12.41
CA ALA A 491 -5.65 6.64 12.93
C ALA A 491 -4.47 7.20 12.11
N LEU A 492 -4.65 7.57 10.83
CA LEU A 492 -3.49 7.82 9.96
C LEU A 492 -2.76 9.11 10.32
N ILE A 493 -1.42 9.10 10.24
CA ILE A 493 -0.61 10.32 10.17
C ILE A 493 -1.03 11.17 8.96
N SER A 494 -0.73 12.46 8.98
CA SER A 494 -1.02 13.35 7.86
C SER A 494 -0.26 12.93 6.60
N GLY A 495 -0.76 13.32 5.43
CA GLY A 495 -0.06 13.01 4.18
C GLY A 495 1.25 13.78 4.05
N GLU A 496 1.35 14.94 4.69
CA GLU A 496 2.60 15.70 4.78
C GLU A 496 3.65 14.96 5.62
N GLU A 497 3.27 14.46 6.80
CA GLU A 497 4.14 13.63 7.64
C GLU A 497 4.61 12.37 6.91
N GLN A 498 3.69 11.63 6.27
CA GLN A 498 4.06 10.43 5.53
C GLN A 498 5.04 10.73 4.38
N ARG A 499 4.82 11.82 3.65
CA ARG A 499 5.77 12.26 2.61
C ARG A 499 7.07 12.78 3.21
N LYS A 500 7.07 13.41 4.38
CA LYS A 500 8.29 13.81 5.09
C LYS A 500 9.16 12.59 5.41
N ALA A 501 8.56 11.51 5.92
CA ALA A 501 9.27 10.24 6.11
C ALA A 501 9.86 9.71 4.79
N ALA A 502 9.09 9.73 3.70
CA ALA A 502 9.59 9.35 2.38
C ALA A 502 10.77 10.24 1.92
N LYS A 503 10.67 11.57 2.09
CA LYS A 503 11.76 12.51 1.78
C LYS A 503 13.04 12.13 2.55
N VAL A 504 12.96 11.93 3.88
CA VAL A 504 14.11 11.57 4.73
C VAL A 504 14.80 10.30 4.23
N TYR A 505 14.07 9.19 4.10
CA TYR A 505 14.69 7.91 3.76
C TYR A 505 15.18 7.85 2.31
N ILE A 506 14.41 8.39 1.35
CA ILE A 506 14.75 8.28 -0.07
C ILE A 506 15.93 9.17 -0.44
N SER A 507 15.99 10.41 0.07
CA SER A 507 17.14 11.28 -0.21
C SER A 507 18.39 10.79 0.50
N ALA A 508 18.29 10.34 1.76
CA ALA A 508 19.43 9.75 2.47
C ALA A 508 19.95 8.49 1.76
N PHE A 509 19.05 7.68 1.17
CA PHE A 509 19.43 6.51 0.39
C PHE A 509 20.18 6.92 -0.88
N ALA A 510 19.66 7.91 -1.63
CA ALA A 510 20.33 8.42 -2.82
C ALA A 510 21.73 9.00 -2.50
N GLU A 511 21.85 9.75 -1.40
CA GLU A 511 23.13 10.28 -0.91
C GLU A 511 24.10 9.18 -0.48
N ARG A 512 23.62 8.15 0.23
CA ARG A 512 24.44 7.00 0.63
C ARG A 512 24.94 6.19 -0.57
N VAL A 513 24.13 6.05 -1.61
CA VAL A 513 24.45 5.26 -2.82
C VAL A 513 25.33 6.03 -3.80
N PHE A 514 25.01 7.28 -4.10
CA PHE A 514 25.74 8.06 -5.11
C PHE A 514 26.95 8.80 -4.54
N ASN A 515 26.84 9.32 -3.32
CA ASN A 515 27.87 10.18 -2.70
C ASN A 515 28.59 9.50 -1.53
N GLN A 516 28.35 8.21 -1.28
CA GLN A 516 29.02 7.41 -0.23
C GLN A 516 28.93 8.05 1.17
N ARG A 517 27.78 8.65 1.48
CA ARG A 517 27.49 9.27 2.79
C ARG A 517 27.24 8.22 3.88
N GLU A 518 28.30 7.55 4.33
CA GLU A 518 28.27 6.53 5.39
C GLU A 518 27.77 7.06 6.74
N ASP A 519 27.91 8.36 6.99
CA ASP A 519 27.37 9.04 8.17
C ASP A 519 25.83 8.99 8.27
N LEU A 520 25.13 8.63 7.18
CA LEU A 520 23.69 8.41 7.16
C LEU A 520 23.27 6.97 7.48
N GLU A 521 24.22 6.03 7.59
CA GLU A 521 23.93 4.63 7.91
C GLU A 521 23.08 4.43 9.19
N PRO A 522 23.30 5.18 10.28
CA PRO A 522 22.51 5.02 11.51
C PRO A 522 20.99 5.21 11.32
N LEU A 523 20.54 6.01 10.34
CA LEU A 523 19.12 6.19 10.00
C LEU A 523 18.48 4.85 9.57
N PHE A 524 19.20 4.06 8.77
CA PHE A 524 18.70 2.82 8.21
C PHE A 524 18.74 1.69 9.23
N VAL A 525 19.69 1.71 10.16
CA VAL A 525 19.77 0.75 11.28
C VAL A 525 18.70 1.05 12.33
N ASN A 526 18.55 2.33 12.73
CA ASN A 526 17.63 2.73 13.79
C ASN A 526 17.07 4.13 13.54
N SER A 527 15.80 4.20 13.13
CA SER A 527 15.05 5.44 12.92
C SER A 527 15.09 6.44 14.09
N ALA A 528 15.26 5.96 15.32
CA ALA A 528 15.36 6.79 16.52
C ALA A 528 16.54 7.77 16.48
N THR A 529 17.58 7.48 15.70
CA THR A 529 18.73 8.38 15.48
C THR A 529 18.34 9.65 14.70
N ALA A 530 17.22 9.63 13.98
CA ALA A 530 16.68 10.73 13.18
C ALA A 530 15.29 11.16 13.66
N ALA A 531 14.97 10.97 14.94
CA ALA A 531 13.62 11.19 15.48
C ALA A 531 13.11 12.63 15.28
N ASP A 532 14.00 13.62 15.27
CA ASP A 532 13.70 15.03 15.01
C ASP A 532 13.39 15.33 13.52
N TRP A 533 13.88 14.48 12.60
CA TRP A 533 13.58 14.59 11.18
C TRP A 533 12.26 13.90 10.83
N LEU A 534 11.89 12.86 11.56
CA LEU A 534 10.76 12.00 11.27
C LEU A 534 9.46 12.47 11.95
N PRO A 535 8.28 12.09 11.42
CA PRO A 535 7.01 12.22 12.13
C PRO A 535 6.98 11.48 13.46
N ASN A 536 6.17 11.96 14.41
CA ASN A 536 5.98 11.29 15.70
C ASN A 536 5.08 10.05 15.55
N THR A 537 5.66 8.93 15.12
CA THR A 537 5.05 7.61 15.01
C THR A 537 6.12 6.53 15.19
N VAL A 538 5.71 5.27 15.28
CA VAL A 538 6.65 4.14 15.39
C VAL A 538 7.20 3.75 14.02
N PHE A 539 8.50 3.52 13.94
CA PHE A 539 9.22 3.03 12.77
C PHE A 539 9.96 1.75 13.16
N LEU A 540 9.80 0.69 12.38
CA LEU A 540 10.57 -0.55 12.53
C LEU A 540 11.50 -0.69 11.34
N ASN A 541 12.79 -0.83 11.63
CA ASN A 541 13.85 -0.94 10.63
C ASN A 541 14.37 -2.37 10.59
N ASN A 542 14.43 -2.98 9.41
CA ASN A 542 15.28 -4.11 9.09
C ASN A 542 16.47 -3.58 8.29
N TYR A 543 17.68 -4.03 8.61
CA TYR A 543 18.90 -3.57 7.99
C TYR A 543 19.90 -4.70 7.84
N SER A 544 20.59 -4.74 6.70
CA SER A 544 21.76 -5.59 6.48
C SER A 544 22.69 -4.97 5.44
N THR A 545 23.98 -5.27 5.54
CA THR A 545 25.05 -4.80 4.66
C THR A 545 25.93 -5.96 4.19
N SER A 546 26.70 -5.76 3.13
CA SER A 546 27.70 -6.72 2.65
C SER A 546 28.82 -7.03 3.65
N LYS A 547 28.95 -6.22 4.71
CA LYS A 547 29.86 -6.47 5.85
C LYS A 547 29.29 -7.42 6.90
N ASP A 548 28.03 -7.85 6.78
CA ASP A 548 27.40 -8.74 7.75
C ASP A 548 27.75 -10.21 7.47
N SER A 549 28.11 -10.93 8.53
CA SER A 549 28.25 -12.38 8.54
C SER A 549 27.13 -12.98 9.37
N ILE A 550 26.04 -13.38 8.70
CA ILE A 550 24.91 -14.05 9.35
C ILE A 550 25.26 -15.52 9.59
N LEU A 551 25.16 -15.94 10.85
CA LEU A 551 25.55 -17.26 11.32
C LEU A 551 24.36 -18.19 11.48
N VAL A 552 23.24 -17.68 11.97
CA VAL A 552 22.01 -18.45 12.19
C VAL A 552 20.81 -17.64 11.72
N ASN A 553 20.03 -18.23 10.80
CA ASN A 553 18.81 -17.67 10.23
C ASN A 553 17.64 -18.68 10.20
N TYR A 554 17.84 -19.90 10.73
CA TYR A 554 16.79 -20.91 10.88
C TYR A 554 16.16 -21.38 9.56
N GLU A 555 16.93 -21.34 8.47
CA GLU A 555 16.53 -21.80 7.14
C GLU A 555 17.18 -23.14 6.72
N GLU A 556 18.15 -23.60 7.50
CA GLU A 556 19.03 -24.72 7.15
C GLU A 556 18.35 -26.09 7.22
N ASP A 557 17.49 -26.31 8.22
CA ASP A 557 16.82 -27.59 8.48
C ASP A 557 15.57 -27.42 9.39
N ILE A 558 15.06 -28.52 9.95
CA ILE A 558 13.87 -28.54 10.83
C ILE A 558 14.20 -29.00 12.26
N ASP A 559 15.46 -29.33 12.55
CA ASP A 559 15.91 -29.82 13.84
C ASP A 559 16.28 -28.63 14.73
N LEU A 560 15.41 -28.35 15.70
CA LEU A 560 15.54 -27.23 16.63
C LEU A 560 16.87 -27.21 17.40
N THR A 561 17.62 -28.32 17.42
CA THR A 561 18.87 -28.47 18.17
C THR A 561 20.13 -28.30 17.30
N SER A 562 20.00 -28.21 15.98
CA SER A 562 21.08 -27.88 15.06
C SER A 562 21.04 -26.42 14.63
N THR A 563 22.19 -25.94 14.18
CA THR A 563 22.28 -24.69 13.40
C THR A 563 23.31 -24.89 12.28
N SER A 564 23.33 -24.01 11.29
CA SER A 564 24.26 -24.06 10.15
C SER A 564 25.75 -24.12 10.56
N ILE A 565 26.08 -23.64 11.76
CA ILE A 565 27.46 -23.57 12.29
C ILE A 565 27.66 -24.31 13.63
N GLY A 566 26.68 -25.04 14.14
CA GLY A 566 26.73 -25.52 15.52
C GLY A 566 25.45 -26.19 16.04
N LYS A 567 25.17 -25.98 17.32
CA LYS A 567 24.00 -26.54 18.02
C LYS A 567 23.24 -25.48 18.81
N ALA A 568 21.93 -25.63 18.89
CA ALA A 568 21.05 -24.83 19.72
C ALA A 568 20.53 -25.64 20.93
N ALA A 569 20.38 -24.97 22.07
CA ALA A 569 19.82 -25.56 23.29
C ALA A 569 18.96 -24.56 24.05
N GLY A 570 17.71 -24.92 24.30
CA GLY A 570 16.78 -24.21 25.18
C GLY A 570 16.69 -24.86 26.55
N ASN A 571 16.74 -24.04 27.60
CA ASN A 571 16.58 -24.45 29.00
C ASN A 571 15.44 -23.66 29.64
N ASN A 572 14.52 -24.37 30.31
CA ASN A 572 13.36 -23.80 31.00
C ASN A 572 12.53 -22.82 30.13
N LEU A 573 12.45 -23.03 28.82
CA LEU A 573 11.58 -22.25 27.96
C LEU A 573 10.16 -22.83 28.01
N MET A 574 9.16 -21.95 28.11
CA MET A 574 7.76 -22.34 27.94
C MET A 574 7.40 -22.51 26.46
N VAL A 575 8.02 -21.70 25.60
CA VAL A 575 7.87 -21.77 24.15
C VAL A 575 9.24 -21.85 23.52
N TRP A 576 9.47 -22.89 22.72
CA TRP A 576 10.62 -23.02 21.83
C TRP A 576 10.18 -23.77 20.58
N ARG A 577 10.17 -23.05 19.45
CA ARG A 577 9.90 -23.62 18.13
C ARG A 577 10.49 -22.73 17.05
N GLU A 578 10.72 -23.28 15.87
CA GLU A 578 11.00 -22.51 14.67
C GLU A 578 9.74 -22.48 13.79
N GLN A 579 9.51 -21.35 13.14
CA GLN A 579 8.39 -21.21 12.22
C GLN A 579 8.68 -20.14 11.15
N PRO A 580 8.06 -20.26 9.96
CA PRO A 580 8.03 -19.16 9.01
C PRO A 580 7.33 -17.95 9.62
N LEU A 581 7.92 -16.77 9.44
CA LEU A 581 7.25 -15.53 9.79
C LEU A 581 6.15 -15.25 8.76
N MET A 582 4.96 -14.97 9.27
CA MET A 582 3.78 -14.71 8.45
C MET A 582 3.44 -13.23 8.50
N MET A 583 3.01 -12.69 7.37
CA MET A 583 2.37 -11.40 7.25
C MET A 583 0.91 -11.50 7.70
N ARG A 584 0.30 -10.37 8.07
CA ARG A 584 -1.11 -10.32 8.50
C ARG A 584 -2.08 -10.84 7.45
N GLY A 585 -1.74 -10.69 6.16
CA GLY A 585 -2.50 -11.20 5.02
C GLY A 585 -2.44 -12.72 4.85
N GLY A 586 -1.63 -13.43 5.65
CA GLY A 586 -1.48 -14.88 5.62
C GLY A 586 -0.37 -15.39 4.69
N GLU A 587 0.35 -14.49 4.02
CA GLU A 587 1.52 -14.82 3.19
C GLU A 587 2.80 -14.90 4.04
N THR A 588 3.81 -15.61 3.57
CA THR A 588 5.13 -15.66 4.24
C THR A 588 5.92 -14.36 4.06
N GLN A 589 6.71 -13.99 5.06
CA GLN A 589 7.72 -12.93 4.97
C GLN A 589 8.98 -13.34 4.19
N GLY A 590 9.10 -14.62 3.85
CA GLY A 590 10.28 -15.18 3.17
C GLY A 590 11.46 -15.46 4.10
N THR A 591 11.20 -15.56 5.41
CA THR A 591 12.19 -15.88 6.45
C THR A 591 11.50 -16.64 7.60
N ASN A 592 12.27 -17.44 8.32
CA ASN A 592 11.92 -18.16 9.53
C ASN A 592 12.50 -17.44 10.73
N ALA A 593 12.02 -17.81 11.92
CA ALA A 593 12.59 -17.35 13.17
C ALA A 593 12.38 -18.40 14.25
N VAL A 594 13.25 -18.40 15.24
CA VAL A 594 12.99 -19.12 16.49
C VAL A 594 12.06 -18.27 17.38
N ILE A 595 10.99 -18.88 17.87
CA ILE A 595 10.06 -18.30 18.84
C ILE A 595 10.46 -18.77 20.23
N LEU A 596 10.82 -17.82 21.08
CA LEU A 596 11.31 -18.07 22.44
C LEU A 596 10.40 -17.38 23.45
N GLY A 597 9.83 -18.15 24.37
CA GLY A 597 8.92 -17.65 25.40
C GLY A 597 9.25 -18.15 26.79
N TRP A 598 9.15 -17.27 27.78
CA TRP A 598 9.45 -17.55 29.18
C TRP A 598 8.46 -16.89 30.13
N ASP A 599 8.31 -17.48 31.31
CA ASP A 599 7.55 -16.98 32.47
C ASP A 599 8.24 -17.51 33.73
N ASN A 600 9.28 -16.81 34.19
CA ASN A 600 10.20 -17.31 35.20
C ASN A 600 9.51 -17.63 36.53
N ASP A 601 8.40 -16.95 36.83
CA ASP A 601 7.58 -17.19 38.02
C ASP A 601 6.87 -18.56 37.91
N SER A 602 6.24 -18.81 36.77
CA SER A 602 5.50 -20.06 36.52
C SER A 602 6.40 -21.29 36.57
N ILE A 603 7.64 -21.18 36.10
CA ILE A 603 8.62 -22.29 36.10
C ILE A 603 9.58 -22.28 37.29
N SER A 604 9.59 -21.21 38.10
CA SER A 604 10.52 -21.02 39.23
C SER A 604 12.00 -21.25 38.86
N ALA A 605 12.38 -20.91 37.63
CA ALA A 605 13.72 -21.05 37.09
C ALA A 605 13.96 -19.98 36.02
N THR A 606 15.23 -19.67 35.76
CA THR A 606 15.60 -18.74 34.68
C THR A 606 15.64 -19.48 33.35
N ALA A 607 14.90 -18.99 32.37
CA ALA A 607 14.97 -19.50 31.01
C ALA A 607 16.24 -19.02 30.28
N ALA A 608 16.76 -19.86 29.39
CA ALA A 608 17.91 -19.51 28.56
C ALA A 608 17.85 -20.21 27.20
N TYR A 609 18.41 -19.56 26.18
CA TYR A 609 18.65 -20.12 24.86
C TYR A 609 20.13 -19.96 24.51
N GLN A 610 20.80 -21.03 24.07
CA GLN A 610 22.22 -21.02 23.78
C GLN A 610 22.51 -21.57 22.39
N LEU A 611 23.39 -20.88 21.67
CA LEU A 611 24.02 -21.31 20.45
C LEU A 611 25.47 -21.67 20.73
N SER A 612 25.84 -22.93 20.50
CA SER A 612 27.20 -23.43 20.66
C SER A 612 27.82 -23.64 19.30
N LEU A 613 28.93 -22.95 19.03
CA LEU A 613 29.60 -22.98 17.74
C LEU A 613 30.49 -24.22 17.64
N ASN A 614 30.52 -24.87 16.46
CA ASN A 614 31.43 -25.99 16.23
C ASN A 614 32.89 -25.53 16.25
N ASP A 615 33.15 -24.40 15.59
CA ASP A 615 34.44 -23.71 15.58
C ASP A 615 34.32 -22.39 16.33
N SER A 616 35.38 -22.02 17.04
CA SER A 616 35.40 -20.76 17.78
C SER A 616 35.59 -19.59 16.82
N LEU A 617 34.85 -18.51 17.00
CA LEU A 617 34.87 -17.34 16.13
C LEU A 617 35.77 -16.25 16.71
N ASP A 618 36.78 -15.84 15.95
CA ASP A 618 37.66 -14.73 16.33
C ASP A 618 36.96 -13.38 16.13
N MET A 619 36.79 -12.64 17.22
CA MET A 619 36.11 -11.35 17.24
C MET A 619 36.98 -10.20 16.74
N ALA A 620 38.28 -10.41 16.50
CA ALA A 620 39.21 -9.33 16.13
C ALA A 620 38.84 -8.59 14.84
N ASN A 621 38.09 -9.23 13.93
CA ASN A 621 37.65 -8.65 12.66
C ASN A 621 36.17 -8.26 12.65
N TYR A 622 35.54 -8.15 13.82
CA TYR A 622 34.13 -7.77 13.95
C TYR A 622 34.00 -6.56 14.88
N SER A 623 32.98 -5.74 14.64
CA SER A 623 32.69 -4.55 15.43
C SER A 623 31.35 -4.63 16.18
N GLU A 624 30.39 -5.41 15.68
CA GLU A 624 29.03 -5.47 16.24
C GLU A 624 28.45 -6.89 16.22
N LEU A 625 27.67 -7.23 17.26
CA LEU A 625 26.74 -8.36 17.25
C LEU A 625 25.42 -7.92 16.62
N LEU A 626 24.90 -8.73 15.70
CA LEU A 626 23.66 -8.49 14.96
C LEU A 626 22.58 -9.49 15.40
N LEU A 627 21.37 -8.97 15.61
CA LEU A 627 20.17 -9.76 15.88
C LEU A 627 18.99 -9.14 15.13
N THR A 628 18.03 -9.96 14.70
CA THR A 628 16.71 -9.50 14.26
C THR A 628 15.67 -9.99 15.25
N LEU A 629 14.94 -9.06 15.86
CA LEU A 629 14.03 -9.33 16.98
C LEU A 629 12.64 -8.78 16.72
N GLY A 630 11.60 -9.50 17.14
CA GLY A 630 10.22 -9.01 17.11
C GLY A 630 9.40 -9.57 18.25
N ARG A 631 8.32 -8.88 18.66
CA ARG A 631 7.41 -9.43 19.67
C ARG A 631 6.50 -10.48 19.07
N ALA A 632 6.46 -11.65 19.70
CA ALA A 632 5.64 -12.78 19.24
C ALA A 632 4.38 -12.96 20.11
N SER A 633 3.54 -13.92 19.72
CA SER A 633 2.35 -14.33 20.46
C SER A 633 2.24 -15.83 20.52
N ASP A 634 1.70 -16.34 21.61
CA ASP A 634 1.36 -17.72 21.79
C ASP A 634 0.02 -17.84 22.51
N LYS A 635 -0.74 -18.89 22.21
CA LYS A 635 -2.04 -19.15 22.83
C LYS A 635 -1.92 -19.52 24.32
N ASP A 636 -0.77 -20.08 24.71
CA ASP A 636 -0.54 -20.59 26.06
C ASP A 636 0.35 -19.62 26.89
N LEU A 637 0.86 -18.55 26.27
CA LEU A 637 1.71 -17.54 26.91
C LEU A 637 1.33 -16.11 26.49
N GLU A 638 0.47 -15.48 27.28
CA GLU A 638 0.08 -14.08 27.07
C GLU A 638 1.08 -13.10 27.72
N VAL A 639 1.60 -12.18 26.91
CA VAL A 639 2.49 -11.08 27.33
C VAL A 639 1.83 -9.77 26.96
N ALA A 640 1.72 -8.85 27.92
CA ALA A 640 1.11 -7.55 27.68
C ALA A 640 1.97 -6.70 26.74
N ASP A 641 1.33 -5.96 25.82
CA ASP A 641 2.03 -5.09 24.88
C ASP A 641 2.77 -3.93 25.58
N THR A 642 2.40 -3.60 26.82
CA THR A 642 3.07 -2.59 27.65
C THR A 642 4.33 -3.10 28.36
N THR A 643 4.57 -4.41 28.36
CA THR A 643 5.76 -4.99 29.00
C THR A 643 7.00 -4.65 28.18
N ASP A 644 8.03 -4.07 28.79
CA ASP A 644 9.33 -3.94 28.15
C ASP A 644 10.07 -5.27 28.21
N ILE A 645 10.54 -5.73 27.05
CA ILE A 645 11.26 -6.98 26.91
C ILE A 645 12.75 -6.71 27.08
N ASP A 646 13.34 -7.28 28.11
CA ASP A 646 14.77 -7.23 28.37
C ASP A 646 15.29 -8.60 28.81
N PHE A 647 16.55 -8.87 28.46
CA PHE A 647 17.28 -10.07 28.80
C PHE A 647 18.77 -9.83 28.61
N GLN A 648 19.59 -10.64 29.29
CA GLN A 648 21.04 -10.60 29.09
C GLN A 648 21.43 -11.37 27.83
N ILE A 649 22.33 -10.80 27.06
CA ILE A 649 23.01 -11.42 25.92
C ILE A 649 24.45 -11.64 26.34
N GLN A 650 24.95 -12.86 26.18
CA GLN A 650 26.27 -13.27 26.61
C GLN A 650 27.10 -13.81 25.44
N LEU A 651 28.34 -13.36 25.34
CA LEU A 651 29.38 -13.94 24.52
C LEU A 651 30.31 -14.76 25.43
N ILE A 652 30.36 -16.06 25.20
CA ILE A 652 31.07 -17.01 26.06
C ILE A 652 32.30 -17.52 25.34
N THR A 653 33.42 -17.51 26.04
CA THR A 653 34.74 -17.98 25.59
C THR A 653 35.18 -19.18 26.43
N ASP A 654 36.43 -19.64 26.28
CA ASP A 654 36.97 -20.72 27.10
C ASP A 654 37.20 -20.34 28.56
N SER A 655 37.54 -19.08 28.84
CA SER A 655 37.88 -18.59 30.18
C SER A 655 36.84 -17.63 30.76
N ASP A 656 36.17 -16.86 29.91
CA ASP A 656 35.41 -15.68 30.31
C ASP A 656 34.03 -15.63 29.65
N THR A 657 33.12 -14.90 30.29
CA THR A 657 31.78 -14.57 29.79
C THR A 657 31.60 -13.06 29.79
N PHE A 658 31.31 -12.50 28.63
CA PHE A 658 31.00 -11.08 28.45
C PHE A 658 29.50 -10.90 28.27
N ALA A 659 28.89 -9.88 28.88
CA ALA A 659 27.44 -9.76 28.90
C ALA A 659 26.95 -8.31 28.82
N THR A 660 25.82 -8.10 28.17
CA THR A 660 25.07 -6.85 28.15
C THR A 660 23.57 -7.12 28.24
N SER A 661 22.76 -6.09 28.52
CA SER A 661 21.29 -6.16 28.43
C SER A 661 20.78 -5.65 27.08
N LEU A 662 19.70 -6.23 26.57
CA LEU A 662 19.04 -5.76 25.35
C LEU A 662 18.59 -4.29 25.48
N LEU A 663 17.94 -3.95 26.59
CA LEU A 663 17.30 -2.64 26.79
C LEU A 663 18.30 -1.47 26.88
N GLN A 664 19.59 -1.74 27.10
CA GLN A 664 20.65 -0.73 27.02
C GLN A 664 20.92 -0.25 25.58
N HIS A 665 20.58 -1.08 24.59
CA HIS A 665 20.86 -0.84 23.18
C HIS A 665 19.59 -0.62 22.37
N LYS A 666 18.52 -1.36 22.69
CA LYS A 666 17.26 -1.32 21.95
C LYS A 666 16.09 -1.65 22.85
N ARG A 667 15.04 -0.82 22.78
CA ARG A 667 13.72 -1.15 23.30
C ARG A 667 12.89 -1.72 22.15
N LEU A 668 12.42 -2.97 22.28
CA LEU A 668 11.59 -3.60 21.24
C LEU A 668 10.21 -2.97 21.17
N ALA A 669 9.79 -2.63 19.96
CA ALA A 669 8.48 -2.04 19.71
C ALA A 669 7.33 -2.98 20.14
N PRO A 670 6.21 -2.43 20.60
CA PRO A 670 5.02 -3.22 20.88
C PRO A 670 4.41 -3.78 19.58
N LYS A 671 3.46 -4.72 19.71
CA LYS A 671 2.71 -5.23 18.56
C LYS A 671 1.93 -4.08 17.90
N LEU A 672 2.27 -3.78 16.65
CA LEU A 672 1.62 -2.71 15.88
C LEU A 672 0.26 -3.18 15.37
N LYS A 673 -0.77 -3.00 16.20
CA LYS A 673 -2.15 -3.34 15.85
C LYS A 673 -2.78 -2.29 14.95
N VAL A 674 -3.69 -2.71 14.07
CA VAL A 674 -4.38 -1.85 13.11
C VAL A 674 -5.85 -2.18 12.99
N ARG A 675 -6.63 -1.19 12.54
CA ARG A 675 -8.03 -1.35 12.16
C ARG A 675 -8.29 -0.55 10.88
N TYR A 676 -8.45 -1.24 9.76
CA TYR A 676 -8.59 -0.65 8.44
C TYR A 676 -9.97 -0.06 8.18
N MET A 677 -11.03 -0.69 8.68
CA MET A 677 -12.42 -0.27 8.44
C MET A 677 -13.08 0.26 9.71
N LYS A 678 -13.90 1.30 9.57
CA LYS A 678 -14.71 1.87 10.66
C LYS A 678 -15.65 0.83 11.26
N LEU A 679 -16.17 -0.08 10.43
CA LEU A 679 -17.07 -1.14 10.86
C LEU A 679 -16.27 -2.42 11.11
N GLU A 680 -16.40 -2.97 12.32
CA GLU A 680 -15.64 -4.15 12.75
C GLU A 680 -15.84 -5.34 11.81
N GLY A 681 -17.09 -5.64 11.43
CA GLY A 681 -17.43 -6.75 10.53
C GLY A 681 -16.81 -6.67 9.13
N MET A 682 -16.26 -5.52 8.73
CA MET A 682 -15.59 -5.33 7.45
C MET A 682 -14.07 -5.53 7.51
N ASN A 683 -13.48 -5.80 8.69
CA ASN A 683 -12.02 -5.94 8.81
C ASN A 683 -11.51 -7.37 8.49
N ASN A 684 -12.39 -8.37 8.46
CA ASN A 684 -11.98 -9.77 8.30
C ASN A 684 -11.25 -10.05 6.97
N SER A 685 -11.50 -9.26 5.92
CA SER A 685 -10.83 -9.43 4.62
C SER A 685 -9.36 -9.01 4.60
N PHE A 686 -8.88 -8.30 5.62
CA PHE A 686 -7.50 -7.80 5.70
C PHE A 686 -6.58 -8.74 6.51
N GLY A 687 -7.10 -9.90 6.95
CA GLY A 687 -6.36 -10.85 7.77
C GLY A 687 -6.24 -10.43 9.23
N GLY A 688 -5.08 -10.68 9.84
CA GLY A 688 -4.82 -10.33 11.24
C GLY A 688 -4.80 -8.81 11.46
N ASN A 689 -5.18 -8.36 12.66
CA ASN A 689 -5.05 -6.96 13.05
C ASN A 689 -3.61 -6.58 13.45
N TRP A 690 -2.65 -7.51 13.43
CA TRP A 690 -1.22 -7.28 13.61
C TRP A 690 -0.44 -8.45 12.97
N GLU A 691 0.88 -8.31 12.88
CA GLU A 691 1.81 -9.38 12.48
C GLU A 691 3.11 -9.26 13.29
N ILE A 692 3.93 -10.33 13.29
CA ILE A 692 5.28 -10.24 13.84
C ILE A 692 6.08 -9.35 12.89
N ALA A 693 6.27 -8.10 13.27
CA ALA A 693 7.19 -7.19 12.60
C ALA A 693 8.50 -7.19 13.38
N THR A 694 9.57 -7.62 12.73
CA THR A 694 10.90 -7.66 13.33
C THR A 694 11.65 -6.34 13.09
N GLU A 695 12.66 -6.10 13.92
CA GLU A 695 13.57 -4.97 13.82
C GLU A 695 15.01 -5.44 14.04
N SER A 696 15.94 -4.81 13.33
CA SER A 696 17.37 -5.07 13.50
C SER A 696 17.87 -4.44 14.80
N VAL A 697 18.70 -5.21 15.49
CA VAL A 697 19.42 -4.81 16.69
C VAL A 697 20.89 -5.02 16.41
N SER A 698 21.65 -3.93 16.50
CA SER A 698 23.11 -3.96 16.44
C SER A 698 23.68 -3.54 17.79
N ILE A 699 24.61 -4.33 18.31
CA ILE A 699 25.24 -4.11 19.61
C ILE A 699 26.77 -4.06 19.43
N PRO A 700 27.43 -2.92 19.70
CA PRO A 700 28.88 -2.82 19.62
C PRO A 700 29.58 -3.86 20.51
N LEU A 701 30.60 -4.54 19.99
CA LEU A 701 31.40 -5.50 20.77
C LEU A 701 32.13 -4.82 21.94
N SER A 702 32.43 -3.52 21.81
CA SER A 702 33.03 -2.71 22.87
C SER A 702 32.13 -2.61 24.10
N ASP A 703 30.81 -2.68 23.90
CA ASP A 703 29.83 -2.62 25.00
C ASP A 703 29.77 -3.96 25.77
N PHE A 704 30.29 -5.05 25.19
CA PHE A 704 30.56 -6.31 25.89
C PHE A 704 31.96 -6.34 26.54
N GLY A 705 32.92 -5.59 26.00
CA GLY A 705 34.35 -5.72 26.32
C GLY A 705 35.02 -6.91 25.64
N ALA A 706 34.53 -7.33 24.47
CA ALA A 706 34.89 -8.58 23.79
C ALA A 706 35.70 -8.39 22.47
N ASP A 707 36.28 -7.21 22.25
CA ASP A 707 36.86 -6.77 20.95
C ASP A 707 38.09 -7.57 20.44
N SER A 708 38.64 -8.47 21.25
CA SER A 708 39.82 -9.27 20.89
C SER A 708 39.78 -10.63 21.58
N THR A 709 38.65 -11.32 21.43
CA THR A 709 38.41 -12.62 22.05
C THR A 709 37.92 -13.66 21.04
N THR A 710 37.96 -14.93 21.44
CA THR A 710 37.43 -16.02 20.63
C THR A 710 36.16 -16.59 21.25
N VAL A 711 35.03 -16.37 20.58
CA VAL A 711 33.70 -16.75 21.08
C VAL A 711 33.38 -18.18 20.68
N LYS A 712 32.95 -18.99 21.65
CA LYS A 712 32.50 -20.38 21.45
C LYS A 712 30.99 -20.54 21.53
N SER A 713 30.31 -19.65 22.25
CA SER A 713 28.86 -19.69 22.31
C SER A 713 28.25 -18.31 22.55
N ILE A 714 27.04 -18.14 22.04
CA ILE A 714 26.19 -16.98 22.29
C ILE A 714 25.03 -17.48 23.15
N ARG A 715 24.77 -16.84 24.28
CA ARG A 715 23.70 -17.25 25.20
C ARG A 715 22.79 -16.07 25.53
N PHE A 716 21.49 -16.30 25.41
CA PHE A 716 20.43 -15.40 25.82
C PHE A 716 19.88 -15.88 27.16
N ILE A 717 19.97 -15.06 28.19
CA ILE A 717 19.46 -15.36 29.54
C ILE A 717 18.29 -14.44 29.83
N PHE A 718 17.11 -15.02 29.93
CA PHE A 718 15.86 -14.30 30.13
C PHE A 718 15.63 -14.00 31.62
N ASN A 719 16.49 -13.16 32.22
CA ASN A 719 16.50 -12.87 33.67
C ASN A 719 16.09 -11.42 34.04
N GLN A 720 15.90 -10.52 33.08
CA GLN A 720 15.59 -9.11 33.36
C GLN A 720 14.09 -8.86 33.40
N THR A 721 13.35 -9.33 32.39
CA THR A 721 11.89 -9.32 32.41
C THR A 721 11.37 -10.68 32.87
N GLU A 722 10.43 -10.72 33.82
CA GLU A 722 9.84 -11.96 34.37
C GLU A 722 9.18 -12.84 33.29
N LYS A 723 8.52 -12.20 32.33
CA LYS A 723 7.75 -12.85 31.28
C LYS A 723 7.96 -12.18 29.93
N GLY A 724 8.19 -12.98 28.88
CA GLY A 724 8.38 -12.45 27.54
C GLY A 724 8.21 -13.49 26.46
N LEU A 725 8.03 -13.01 25.24
CA LEU A 725 7.83 -13.83 24.06
C LEU A 725 8.31 -13.09 22.80
N ILE A 726 9.36 -13.62 22.18
CA ILE A 726 10.05 -13.00 21.05
C ILE A 726 10.15 -13.96 19.87
N ALA A 727 10.23 -13.38 18.68
CA ALA A 727 10.84 -13.99 17.52
C ALA A 727 12.29 -13.49 17.43
N LEU A 728 13.23 -14.41 17.25
CA LEU A 728 14.66 -14.13 17.07
C LEU A 728 15.12 -14.76 15.76
N ASP A 729 15.86 -13.98 14.97
CA ASP A 729 16.35 -14.34 13.63
C ASP A 729 17.68 -13.61 13.34
N ASN A 730 18.36 -13.99 12.27
CA ASN A 730 19.58 -13.37 11.71
C ASN A 730 20.61 -12.99 12.79
N ILE A 731 21.07 -14.00 13.51
CA ILE A 731 22.14 -13.86 14.51
C ILE A 731 23.47 -13.89 13.77
N GLY A 732 24.29 -12.86 13.96
CA GLY A 732 25.55 -12.74 13.23
C GLY A 732 26.45 -11.62 13.75
N PHE A 733 27.49 -11.29 13.00
CA PHE A 733 28.42 -10.21 13.35
C PHE A 733 28.74 -9.34 12.14
N ARG A 734 29.01 -8.05 12.38
CA ARG A 734 29.45 -7.10 11.34
C ARG A 734 30.95 -6.89 11.37
N HIS A 735 31.59 -6.91 10.21
CA HIS A 735 33.01 -6.62 10.00
C HIS A 735 33.36 -5.14 10.10
#